data_AF-A0AAU4UVK6-F1
#
_entry.id   AF-A0AAU4UVK6-F1
#
_cell.length_a   1.000
_cell.length_b   1.000
_cell.length_c   1.000
_cell.angle_alpha   90.00
_cell.angle_beta   90.00
_cell.angle_gamma   90.00
#
_symmetry.space_group_name_H-M   'P 1'
#
loop_
_entity.id
_entity.type
_entity.pdbx_description
1 polymer ?
#
loop_
_entity_poly.entity_id
_entity_poly.type
_entity_poly.pdbx_seq_one_letter_code
_entity_poly.pdbx_strand_id
1 'polypeptide(L)'
;MTDDLVVFVPGLFGSELVGASGRPVWALRPRAVLAHFGQFRGLPALPPGLGDGPPGDGIRAGGLLLTSRLALGLISGAYDQLHKRLLNQFGAGVRYFTYDWRLSHRRSAQLLAEAVEGWLSQWRRAGHPGARIVLLCHAEGGLVGRYFAEVLGGDVELRALITVGTPYLGMLKTTEMMLRQDRPSRLRLYEAFATWPSAQQLLPTYPCIRQSGRLLSLTEAKVAGLPRGAAAAAARFLDEIAPRPGRVLPYRFHIIAGTFRSTPETLAPDGTTWRVRTSSDAGDGTAPLLSTVPEAYRAQADVTLVPAGRVDLLSNAVVLTELTRATTAQGPSGRPAAEPLGLDLPSRVPAQHTMPVAAVSGRDEGFLRMRVTAPDDDEVRWESVLVRSGPDGRFEGTLRFPDKGRWRVRVESCAFEEVVELEDVLVEAVSRHSLYRAERHTLSLPGFDTLLGTGADDLPSPPVPSPPVPPVTAVPDQHFPQTVRVPTPDPPTPTPTLPSASASEQRRLVAELAQQAASGREVPLHVQVVCNTEAGPGAELRAFDIPADGIRLHLTVHAPGLVALGDLQQELTVRPGRDSDVVRFGLRTAATGLHQVTTRAFHGGTFLGEVRCQISVEHDGPTRDGRTRTAPLPSMAFEPGEVTLQVLEKDPQSGTYTFQLLSSRCHAPEVFSFRSGNPRRASEEIFKQLTHAAAEAAAGRPMSGARLRRRLRAHGAELWRSAVPEAVQRQFWEEADRIATFTVLGAQDIVPWELLFPLNEGHEERGFLAEWLPIVRRVFGQERATDLSLDGAAFVVPPGSPADALDEVKALRAGFGTDVVDRGVFTDGEALVELIEHGYSGLLHFACHNSFGPTGSTVKMADGAFDPIDLAAAIQLRSLRPHHPLVFFNACRSAGEIDWFGSSLGWAPQFMRAGAGAFVGTLWPVRSSSALLFADAFYQELIVDRQPLGAASLAARQAITDQEGDPTWLAYAVYGNPAAVAATSYENRSSIT
;
A
#
# COMPACT_ATOMS: atom_id res chain seq x y z
N MET A 1 -10.53 18.88 23.25
CA MET A 1 -9.68 17.68 23.36
C MET A 1 -9.40 17.47 24.84
N THR A 2 -9.35 16.23 25.31
CA THR A 2 -9.05 15.92 26.72
C THR A 2 -7.57 16.19 27.01
N ASP A 3 -7.27 17.03 28.00
CA ASP A 3 -5.90 17.30 28.52
C ASP A 3 -5.26 16.12 29.26
N ASP A 4 -5.94 14.97 29.33
CA ASP A 4 -5.51 13.78 30.07
C ASP A 4 -4.36 13.03 29.35
N LEU A 5 -3.50 12.39 30.14
CA LEU A 5 -2.37 11.59 29.64
C LEU A 5 -2.86 10.18 29.29
N VAL A 6 -2.68 9.76 28.03
CA VAL A 6 -3.04 8.41 27.58
C VAL A 6 -1.83 7.48 27.73
N VAL A 7 -1.98 6.41 28.50
CA VAL A 7 -0.90 5.43 28.74
C VAL A 7 -1.32 4.08 28.18
N PHE A 8 -0.53 3.54 27.24
CA PHE A 8 -0.76 2.22 26.67
C PHE A 8 0.09 1.15 27.35
N VAL A 9 -0.55 0.07 27.80
CA VAL A 9 0.09 -1.11 28.41
C VAL A 9 -0.15 -2.34 27.51
N PRO A 10 0.88 -2.86 26.83
CA PRO A 10 0.75 -4.02 25.94
C PRO A 10 0.58 -5.33 26.72
N GLY A 11 0.21 -6.40 26.03
CA GLY A 11 0.16 -7.77 26.58
C GLY A 11 1.49 -8.53 26.49
N LEU A 12 1.44 -9.84 26.82
CA LEU A 12 2.58 -10.75 26.71
C LEU A 12 3.19 -10.69 25.29
N PHE A 13 4.52 -10.63 25.18
CA PHE A 13 5.28 -10.44 23.93
C PHE A 13 5.15 -9.06 23.25
N GLY A 14 4.36 -8.14 23.79
CA GLY A 14 4.10 -6.85 23.15
C GLY A 14 5.20 -5.80 23.32
N SER A 15 6.18 -6.04 24.19
CA SER A 15 7.37 -5.20 24.35
C SER A 15 8.60 -5.91 23.80
N GLU A 16 9.47 -5.17 23.14
CA GLU A 16 10.79 -5.67 22.79
C GLU A 16 11.62 -5.97 24.05
N LEU A 17 12.41 -7.03 24.04
CA LEU A 17 13.38 -7.34 25.09
C LEU A 17 14.80 -7.26 24.53
N VAL A 18 15.66 -6.53 25.24
CA VAL A 18 17.06 -6.32 24.89
C VAL A 18 17.93 -6.86 26.02
N GLY A 19 18.92 -7.68 25.69
CA GLY A 19 19.85 -8.24 26.67
C GLY A 19 20.90 -7.23 27.12
N ALA A 20 21.67 -7.59 28.16
CA ALA A 20 22.69 -6.73 28.77
C ALA A 20 23.73 -6.18 27.77
N SER A 21 24.00 -6.91 26.68
CA SER A 21 24.92 -6.51 25.60
C SER A 21 24.31 -5.54 24.57
N GLY A 22 23.07 -5.07 24.77
CA GLY A 22 22.34 -4.25 23.80
C GLY A 22 21.79 -5.05 22.61
N ARG A 23 21.99 -6.38 22.58
CA ARG A 23 21.46 -7.25 21.53
C ARG A 23 19.98 -7.60 21.78
N PRO A 24 19.12 -7.62 20.76
CA PRO A 24 17.72 -7.99 20.91
C PRO A 24 17.60 -9.47 21.29
N VAL A 25 16.90 -9.72 22.41
CA VAL A 25 16.43 -11.05 22.84
C VAL A 25 15.06 -11.33 22.23
N TRP A 26 14.25 -10.28 22.08
CA TRP A 26 12.94 -10.29 21.44
C TRP A 26 12.72 -8.93 20.74
N ALA A 27 13.01 -8.81 19.45
CA ALA A 27 12.75 -7.60 18.64
C ALA A 27 12.66 -7.95 17.14
N LEU A 28 12.20 -7.00 16.31
CA LEU A 28 12.23 -7.09 14.85
C LEU A 28 13.43 -6.34 14.27
N ARG A 29 14.08 -6.93 13.26
CA ARG A 29 15.01 -6.23 12.37
C ARG A 29 14.40 -6.18 10.97
N PRO A 30 14.41 -5.01 10.28
CA PRO A 30 13.80 -4.86 8.94
C PRO A 30 14.39 -5.79 7.86
N ARG A 31 15.63 -6.28 8.02
CA ARG A 31 16.34 -7.09 7.01
C ARG A 31 16.13 -8.62 7.09
N ALA A 32 15.14 -9.15 7.81
CA ALA A 32 15.05 -10.61 8.01
C ALA A 32 13.63 -11.22 8.05
N VAL A 33 12.76 -10.86 7.11
CA VAL A 33 11.44 -11.52 7.00
C VAL A 33 11.52 -12.89 6.29
N LEU A 34 12.52 -13.12 5.44
CA LEU A 34 12.66 -14.41 4.73
C LEU A 34 13.41 -15.54 5.50
N ALA A 35 13.83 -15.30 6.74
CA ALA A 35 14.57 -16.28 7.54
C ALA A 35 13.94 -16.47 8.94
N HIS A 36 12.66 -16.83 9.02
CA HIS A 36 11.97 -17.05 10.31
C HIS A 36 11.47 -18.47 10.54
N PHE A 37 12.14 -19.47 9.95
CA PHE A 37 12.06 -20.87 10.43
C PHE A 37 13.28 -21.32 11.27
N GLY A 38 14.25 -20.44 11.54
CA GLY A 38 15.55 -20.85 12.13
C GLY A 38 16.11 -20.05 13.32
N GLN A 39 15.48 -18.97 13.79
CA GLN A 39 16.09 -18.07 14.79
C GLN A 39 15.49 -18.09 16.21
N PHE A 40 14.88 -19.19 16.63
CA PHE A 40 14.65 -19.43 18.07
C PHE A 40 15.94 -19.94 18.74
N ARG A 41 16.94 -19.08 18.94
CA ARG A 41 17.85 -19.31 20.09
C ARG A 41 17.02 -18.97 21.32
N GLY A 42 16.53 -20.00 22.01
CA GLY A 42 15.42 -19.94 22.97
C GLY A 42 15.45 -18.78 23.96
N LEU A 43 14.27 -18.21 24.24
CA LEU A 43 14.10 -17.20 25.29
C LEU A 43 14.59 -17.75 26.64
N PRO A 44 15.24 -16.93 27.48
CA PRO A 44 15.81 -17.41 28.73
C PRO A 44 14.73 -17.82 29.73
N ALA A 45 14.95 -18.97 30.38
CA ALA A 45 14.20 -19.37 31.56
C ALA A 45 14.55 -18.46 32.74
N LEU A 46 13.58 -18.24 33.63
CA LEU A 46 13.77 -17.52 34.88
C LEU A 46 14.06 -18.49 36.03
N PRO A 47 14.79 -18.05 37.08
CA PRO A 47 15.03 -18.88 38.26
C PRO A 47 13.71 -19.37 38.88
N PRO A 48 13.59 -20.65 39.27
CA PRO A 48 12.43 -21.15 40.00
C PRO A 48 12.23 -20.35 41.29
N GLY A 49 10.99 -19.96 41.58
CA GLY A 49 10.65 -19.23 42.80
C GLY A 49 11.03 -17.74 42.80
N LEU A 50 11.34 -17.14 41.65
CA LEU A 50 11.68 -15.72 41.52
C LEU A 50 10.65 -14.77 42.17
N GLY A 51 9.35 -15.14 42.16
CA GLY A 51 8.28 -14.31 42.70
C GLY A 51 8.22 -12.95 42.00
N ASP A 52 8.25 -11.88 42.81
CA ASP A 52 8.26 -10.49 42.35
C ASP A 52 9.67 -9.87 42.30
N GLY A 53 10.70 -10.68 42.57
CA GLY A 53 12.10 -10.24 42.63
C GLY A 53 12.73 -9.99 41.25
N PRO A 54 13.87 -9.29 41.20
CA PRO A 54 14.59 -9.04 39.96
C PRO A 54 15.24 -10.31 39.40
N PRO A 55 15.18 -10.57 38.07
CA PRO A 55 15.68 -11.80 37.47
C PRO A 55 17.21 -11.90 37.39
N GLY A 56 17.95 -10.79 37.52
CA GLY A 56 19.41 -10.75 37.50
C GLY A 56 20.05 -11.07 36.13
N ASP A 57 19.27 -11.20 35.07
CA ASP A 57 19.73 -11.59 33.72
C ASP A 57 20.13 -10.40 32.82
N GLY A 58 19.98 -9.17 33.32
CA GLY A 58 20.32 -7.94 32.61
C GLY A 58 19.45 -7.67 31.38
N ILE A 59 18.31 -8.34 31.25
CA ILE A 59 17.33 -8.06 30.19
C ILE A 59 16.46 -6.86 30.59
N ARG A 60 16.21 -5.98 29.62
CA ARG A 60 15.37 -4.79 29.78
C ARG A 60 14.37 -4.66 28.64
N ALA A 61 13.28 -3.95 28.91
CA ALA A 61 12.32 -3.58 27.88
C ALA A 61 12.94 -2.56 26.90
N GLY A 62 12.59 -2.72 25.62
CA GLY A 62 12.90 -1.81 24.52
C GLY A 62 11.65 -1.07 24.04
N GLY A 63 11.45 -1.00 22.73
CA GLY A 63 10.28 -0.37 22.12
C GLY A 63 9.01 -1.24 22.19
N LEU A 64 7.91 -0.65 21.73
CA LEU A 64 6.67 -1.39 21.49
C LEU A 64 6.83 -2.25 20.23
N LEU A 65 6.39 -3.51 20.27
CA LEU A 65 6.49 -4.40 19.12
C LEU A 65 5.38 -4.05 18.10
N LEU A 66 5.70 -3.27 17.07
CA LEU A 66 4.70 -2.74 16.13
C LEU A 66 4.22 -3.75 15.07
N THR A 67 4.94 -4.86 14.83
CA THR A 67 4.52 -5.88 13.84
C THR A 67 4.20 -7.24 14.48
N SER A 68 3.27 -7.97 13.85
CA SER A 68 2.73 -9.22 14.38
C SER A 68 3.76 -10.35 14.32
N ARG A 69 3.89 -11.11 15.41
CA ARG A 69 4.67 -12.36 15.47
C ARG A 69 3.87 -13.47 16.14
N LEU A 70 4.01 -14.69 15.61
CA LEU A 70 3.50 -15.91 16.24
C LEU A 70 4.57 -16.53 17.15
N ALA A 71 4.32 -16.63 18.45
CA ALA A 71 5.19 -17.34 19.39
C ALA A 71 4.37 -18.24 20.32
N LEU A 72 4.77 -19.51 20.42
CA LEU A 72 4.13 -20.51 21.29
C LEU A 72 2.62 -20.75 21.04
N GLY A 73 2.11 -20.40 19.85
CA GLY A 73 0.68 -20.48 19.55
C GLY A 73 -0.14 -19.30 20.10
N LEU A 74 0.54 -18.29 20.65
CA LEU A 74 0.00 -16.97 20.95
C LEU A 74 0.47 -16.01 19.85
N ILE A 75 -0.45 -15.24 19.29
CA ILE A 75 -0.13 -14.21 18.28
C ILE A 75 0.04 -12.89 19.04
N SER A 76 1.13 -12.16 18.77
CA SER A 76 1.27 -10.76 19.17
C SER A 76 0.59 -9.87 18.13
N GLY A 77 -0.31 -9.00 18.58
CA GLY A 77 -0.97 -8.02 17.72
C GLY A 77 0.01 -6.95 17.25
N ALA A 78 -0.01 -6.65 15.96
CA ALA A 78 0.71 -5.51 15.40
C ALA A 78 0.11 -4.22 15.95
N TYR A 79 0.80 -3.54 16.87
CA TYR A 79 0.29 -2.29 17.46
C TYR A 79 0.38 -1.08 16.52
N ASP A 80 0.82 -1.24 15.27
CA ASP A 80 1.04 -0.13 14.31
C ASP A 80 -0.23 0.71 14.06
N GLN A 81 -1.37 0.08 13.79
CA GLN A 81 -2.63 0.81 13.55
C GLN A 81 -3.10 1.57 14.80
N LEU A 82 -3.02 0.93 15.97
CA LEU A 82 -3.34 1.56 17.25
C LEU A 82 -2.39 2.72 17.54
N HIS A 83 -1.08 2.53 17.30
CA HIS A 83 -0.05 3.55 17.49
C HIS A 83 -0.35 4.79 16.63
N LYS A 84 -0.58 4.60 15.33
CA LYS A 84 -0.96 5.67 14.40
C LYS A 84 -2.20 6.42 14.87
N ARG A 85 -3.25 5.70 15.28
CA ARG A 85 -4.49 6.35 15.77
C ARG A 85 -4.30 7.12 17.07
N LEU A 86 -3.61 6.55 18.04
CA LEU A 86 -3.34 7.23 19.31
C LEU A 86 -2.51 8.50 19.09
N LEU A 87 -1.48 8.45 18.23
CA LEU A 87 -0.68 9.63 17.88
C LEU A 87 -1.50 10.68 17.12
N ASN A 88 -2.31 10.28 16.14
CA ASN A 88 -3.17 11.22 15.41
C ASN A 88 -4.18 11.92 16.33
N GLN A 89 -4.70 11.21 17.34
CA GLN A 89 -5.76 11.73 18.20
C GLN A 89 -5.24 12.52 19.40
N PHE A 90 -4.16 12.09 20.03
CA PHE A 90 -3.66 12.65 21.29
C PHE A 90 -2.26 13.27 21.17
N GLY A 91 -1.59 13.11 20.02
CA GLY A 91 -0.28 13.68 19.75
C GLY A 91 0.73 13.40 20.85
N ALA A 92 1.29 14.46 21.41
CA ALA A 92 2.28 14.40 22.49
C ALA A 92 1.73 13.89 23.84
N GLY A 93 0.41 13.71 23.99
CA GLY A 93 -0.26 13.21 25.19
C GLY A 93 -0.26 11.68 25.33
N VAL A 94 0.43 10.94 24.45
CA VAL A 94 0.50 9.46 24.50
C VAL A 94 1.82 8.98 25.10
N ARG A 95 1.76 7.98 25.98
CA ARG A 95 2.93 7.25 26.50
C ARG A 95 2.73 5.75 26.33
N TYR A 96 3.81 5.04 26.02
CA TYR A 96 3.84 3.59 25.88
C TYR A 96 4.64 3.00 27.04
N PHE A 97 3.98 2.20 27.89
CA PHE A 97 4.64 1.50 28.98
C PHE A 97 5.12 0.12 28.50
N THR A 98 6.38 0.05 28.07
CA THR A 98 7.02 -1.21 27.71
C THR A 98 7.65 -1.86 28.94
N TYR A 99 7.56 -3.18 29.06
CA TYR A 99 8.01 -3.90 30.24
C TYR A 99 8.50 -5.32 29.92
N ASP A 100 9.28 -5.90 30.83
CA ASP A 100 9.69 -7.31 30.75
C ASP A 100 8.51 -8.22 31.11
N TRP A 101 7.79 -8.65 30.09
CA TRP A 101 6.58 -9.45 30.20
C TRP A 101 6.79 -10.86 30.75
N ARG A 102 8.03 -11.28 31.06
CA ARG A 102 8.34 -12.53 31.77
C ARG A 102 8.14 -12.40 33.29
N LEU A 103 8.25 -11.17 33.82
CA LEU A 103 8.15 -10.89 35.25
C LEU A 103 6.70 -10.93 35.73
N SER A 104 6.49 -11.00 37.04
CA SER A 104 5.13 -11.02 37.59
C SER A 104 4.36 -9.75 37.22
N HIS A 105 3.04 -9.87 37.10
CA HIS A 105 2.17 -8.72 36.84
C HIS A 105 2.21 -7.71 38.00
N ARG A 106 2.50 -8.16 39.23
CA ARG A 106 2.74 -7.28 40.40
C ARG A 106 3.95 -6.39 40.19
N ARG A 107 5.09 -7.00 39.80
CA ARG A 107 6.32 -6.26 39.54
C ARG A 107 6.13 -5.30 38.38
N SER A 108 5.46 -5.74 37.32
CA SER A 108 5.13 -4.90 36.17
C SER A 108 4.22 -3.71 36.57
N ALA A 109 3.29 -3.91 37.48
CA ALA A 109 2.40 -2.85 37.98
C ALA A 109 3.12 -1.84 38.87
N GLN A 110 4.10 -2.28 39.67
CA GLN A 110 4.97 -1.38 40.43
C GLN A 110 5.78 -0.47 39.50
N LEU A 111 6.38 -1.06 38.44
CA LEU A 111 7.10 -0.30 37.42
C LEU A 111 6.17 0.67 36.66
N LEU A 112 4.92 0.27 36.41
CA LEU A 112 3.91 1.14 35.82
C LEU A 112 3.61 2.32 36.73
N ALA A 113 3.43 2.09 38.04
CA ALA A 113 3.18 3.15 39.01
C ALA A 113 4.31 4.20 39.02
N GLU A 114 5.57 3.73 39.08
CA GLU A 114 6.76 4.61 39.04
C GLU A 114 6.81 5.44 37.74
N ALA A 115 6.55 4.82 36.59
CA ALA A 115 6.59 5.50 35.30
C ALA A 115 5.47 6.55 35.15
N VAL A 116 4.25 6.18 35.55
CA VAL A 116 3.05 7.00 35.44
C VAL A 116 3.13 8.22 36.34
N GLU A 117 3.62 8.08 37.58
CA GLU A 117 3.83 9.21 38.49
C GLU A 117 4.76 10.26 37.85
N GLY A 118 5.87 9.81 37.28
CA GLY A 118 6.82 10.67 36.59
C GLY A 118 6.23 11.36 35.37
N TRP A 119 5.52 10.62 34.51
CA TRP A 119 4.92 11.16 33.29
C TRP A 119 3.79 12.14 33.58
N LEU A 120 2.89 11.81 34.50
CA LEU A 120 1.77 12.67 34.86
C LEU A 120 2.26 13.97 35.50
N SER A 121 3.26 13.90 36.38
CA SER A 121 3.87 15.08 37.01
C SER A 121 4.57 15.99 35.99
N GLN A 122 5.19 15.42 34.95
CA GLN A 122 5.77 16.20 33.85
C GLN A 122 4.67 16.83 32.98
N TRP A 123 3.63 16.07 32.66
CA TRP A 123 2.52 16.53 31.84
C TRP A 123 1.74 17.68 32.50
N ARG A 124 1.46 17.57 33.81
CA ARG A 124 0.82 18.63 34.60
C ARG A 124 1.65 19.92 34.60
N ARG A 125 2.97 19.82 34.71
CA ARG A 125 3.88 20.97 34.66
C ARG A 125 4.01 21.58 33.27
N ALA A 126 3.76 20.82 32.20
CA ALA A 126 3.82 21.28 30.82
C ALA A 126 2.59 22.08 30.37
N GLY A 127 1.64 22.37 31.28
CA GLY A 127 0.46 23.19 31.00
C GLY A 127 -0.88 22.49 31.24
N HIS A 128 -0.88 21.26 31.77
CA HIS A 128 -2.09 20.45 31.97
C HIS A 128 -2.37 20.14 33.46
N PRO A 129 -2.55 21.14 34.34
CA PRO A 129 -2.58 20.96 35.80
C PRO A 129 -3.73 20.05 36.30
N GLY A 130 -4.81 19.93 35.53
CA GLY A 130 -5.96 19.06 35.83
C GLY A 130 -5.89 17.66 35.20
N ALA A 131 -4.81 17.32 34.49
CA ALA A 131 -4.71 16.07 33.77
C ALA A 131 -4.78 14.87 34.72
N ARG A 132 -5.52 13.85 34.30
CA ARG A 132 -5.56 12.50 34.85
C ARG A 132 -5.09 11.51 33.79
N ILE A 133 -5.07 10.23 34.13
CA ILE A 133 -4.61 9.17 33.24
C ILE A 133 -5.80 8.46 32.59
N VAL A 134 -5.73 8.27 31.28
CA VAL A 134 -6.52 7.25 30.58
C VAL A 134 -5.62 6.05 30.33
N LEU A 135 -5.85 4.96 31.06
CA LEU A 135 -5.02 3.76 30.98
C LEU A 135 -5.65 2.78 30.00
N LEU A 136 -4.99 2.55 28.86
CA LEU A 136 -5.41 1.60 27.84
C LEU A 136 -4.55 0.35 27.92
N CYS A 137 -5.18 -0.78 28.21
CA CYS A 137 -4.52 -2.05 28.44
C CYS A 137 -4.96 -3.11 27.43
N HIS A 138 -4.01 -3.84 26.87
CA HIS A 138 -4.28 -4.99 26.03
C HIS A 138 -3.92 -6.30 26.73
N ALA A 139 -4.77 -7.31 26.59
CA ALA A 139 -4.52 -8.68 27.02
C ALA A 139 -4.10 -8.72 28.51
N GLU A 140 -2.97 -9.34 28.84
CA GLU A 140 -2.47 -9.42 30.22
C GLU A 140 -2.06 -8.08 30.82
N GLY A 141 -1.80 -7.07 29.97
CA GLY A 141 -1.57 -5.69 30.39
C GLY A 141 -2.76 -5.13 31.19
N GLY A 142 -3.96 -5.67 31.02
CA GLY A 142 -5.12 -5.31 31.84
C GLY A 142 -5.02 -5.80 33.28
N LEU A 143 -4.37 -6.93 33.54
CA LEU A 143 -4.09 -7.41 34.89
C LEU A 143 -3.07 -6.50 35.59
N VAL A 144 -2.07 -6.03 34.84
CA VAL A 144 -1.09 -5.03 35.30
C VAL A 144 -1.81 -3.72 35.65
N GLY A 145 -2.66 -3.22 34.76
CA GLY A 145 -3.42 -1.98 34.96
C GLY A 145 -4.39 -2.05 36.14
N ARG A 146 -5.07 -3.19 36.34
CA ARG A 146 -5.95 -3.42 37.50
C ARG A 146 -5.18 -3.47 38.81
N TYR A 147 -4.03 -4.14 38.84
CA TYR A 147 -3.19 -4.17 40.03
C TYR A 147 -2.69 -2.77 40.39
N PHE A 148 -2.22 -2.01 39.39
CA PHE A 148 -1.86 -0.60 39.54
C PHE A 148 -3.02 0.23 40.10
N ALA A 149 -4.20 0.14 39.47
CA ALA A 149 -5.36 0.94 39.86
C ALA A 149 -5.85 0.58 41.28
N GLU A 150 -6.04 -0.70 41.56
CA GLU A 150 -6.88 -1.13 42.69
C GLU A 150 -6.13 -1.70 43.88
N VAL A 151 -4.86 -2.08 43.70
CA VAL A 151 -4.01 -2.63 44.76
C VAL A 151 -2.90 -1.65 45.15
N LEU A 152 -2.30 -0.96 44.16
CA LEU A 152 -1.25 0.04 44.40
C LEU A 152 -1.80 1.47 44.65
N GLY A 153 -3.12 1.66 44.57
CA GLY A 153 -3.77 2.96 44.82
C GLY A 153 -3.68 3.95 43.65
N GLY A 154 -3.44 3.46 42.42
CA GLY A 154 -3.42 4.30 41.22
C GLY A 154 -4.80 4.82 40.78
N ASP A 155 -5.89 4.28 41.35
CA ASP A 155 -7.28 4.64 41.03
C ASP A 155 -7.59 6.13 41.21
N VAL A 156 -6.92 6.83 42.14
CA VAL A 156 -7.10 8.28 42.36
C VAL A 156 -6.60 9.14 41.19
N GLU A 157 -5.63 8.65 40.42
CA GLU A 157 -5.06 9.36 39.27
C GLU A 157 -5.74 9.00 37.94
N LEU A 158 -6.61 7.98 37.94
CA LEU A 158 -7.30 7.52 36.74
C LEU A 158 -8.54 8.38 36.41
N ARG A 159 -8.67 8.72 35.12
CA ARG A 159 -9.92 9.13 34.49
C ARG A 159 -10.71 7.89 34.06
N ALA A 160 -10.02 6.97 33.41
CA ALA A 160 -10.58 5.75 32.87
C ALA A 160 -9.53 4.64 32.80
N LEU A 161 -10.00 3.41 33.00
CA LEU A 161 -9.29 2.17 32.70
C LEU A 161 -10.03 1.47 31.57
N ILE A 162 -9.35 1.22 30.46
CA ILE A 162 -9.91 0.53 29.31
C ILE A 162 -9.11 -0.74 29.09
N THR A 163 -9.78 -1.88 29.12
CA THR A 163 -9.14 -3.19 28.92
C THR A 163 -9.68 -3.87 27.67
N VAL A 164 -8.77 -4.45 26.89
CA VAL A 164 -9.10 -5.15 25.63
C VAL A 164 -8.64 -6.60 25.75
N GLY A 165 -9.57 -7.57 25.80
CA GLY A 165 -9.26 -9.01 25.84
C GLY A 165 -8.49 -9.49 27.08
N THR A 166 -8.76 -8.91 28.25
CA THR A 166 -8.03 -9.21 29.51
C THR A 166 -8.60 -10.47 30.18
N PRO A 167 -7.79 -11.51 30.47
CA PRO A 167 -8.27 -12.76 31.08
C PRO A 167 -8.30 -12.66 32.61
N TYR A 168 -9.36 -12.08 33.18
CA TYR A 168 -9.51 -11.84 34.63
C TYR A 168 -9.60 -13.12 35.48
N LEU A 169 -9.94 -14.27 34.88
CA LEU A 169 -9.92 -15.57 35.54
C LEU A 169 -8.85 -16.51 34.97
N GLY A 170 -7.85 -15.97 34.27
CA GLY A 170 -6.81 -16.75 33.59
C GLY A 170 -7.32 -17.40 32.29
N MET A 171 -6.49 -18.23 31.65
CA MET A 171 -6.83 -18.83 30.35
C MET A 171 -6.25 -20.23 30.20
N LEU A 172 -7.06 -21.19 29.72
CA LEU A 172 -6.64 -22.59 29.60
C LEU A 172 -5.45 -22.80 28.64
N LYS A 173 -5.23 -21.87 27.71
CA LYS A 173 -4.11 -21.89 26.76
C LYS A 173 -2.74 -21.94 27.48
N THR A 174 -2.58 -21.28 28.63
CA THR A 174 -1.31 -21.32 29.38
C THR A 174 -1.05 -22.69 29.96
N THR A 175 -2.09 -23.33 30.50
CA THR A 175 -2.05 -24.72 30.99
C THR A 175 -1.66 -25.69 29.88
N GLU A 176 -2.31 -25.58 28.70
CA GLU A 176 -1.98 -26.39 27.52
C GLU A 176 -0.50 -26.26 27.15
N MET A 177 0.01 -25.04 27.11
CA MET A 177 1.39 -24.73 26.73
C MET A 177 2.41 -25.32 27.73
N MET A 178 2.11 -25.29 29.03
CA MET A 178 2.98 -25.86 30.07
C MET A 178 2.99 -27.40 30.05
N LEU A 179 1.88 -28.02 29.63
CA LEU A 179 1.70 -29.49 29.64
C LEU A 179 2.14 -30.21 28.38
N ARG A 180 2.55 -29.49 27.32
CA ARG A 180 2.83 -30.08 26.00
C ARG A 180 4.11 -30.92 25.99
N GLN A 181 3.99 -32.25 25.82
CA GLN A 181 5.09 -33.23 25.90
C GLN A 181 5.68 -33.68 24.54
N ASP A 182 5.01 -33.48 23.40
CA ASP A 182 5.61 -33.72 22.07
C ASP A 182 6.64 -32.61 21.76
N ARG A 183 7.92 -32.95 21.55
CA ARG A 183 8.97 -31.95 21.26
C ARG A 183 10.08 -32.49 20.34
N PRO A 184 10.43 -31.80 19.24
CA PRO A 184 11.78 -31.83 18.70
C PRO A 184 12.74 -31.05 19.63
N SER A 185 13.95 -31.57 19.85
CA SER A 185 14.97 -31.06 20.80
C SER A 185 15.46 -29.62 20.57
N ARG A 186 15.01 -28.95 19.50
CA ARG A 186 15.43 -27.60 19.08
C ARG A 186 14.57 -26.45 19.64
N LEU A 187 13.49 -26.71 20.37
CA LEU A 187 12.58 -25.66 20.90
C LEU A 187 12.53 -25.66 22.45
N ARG A 188 13.62 -25.21 23.11
CA ARG A 188 13.71 -24.97 24.58
C ARG A 188 12.77 -23.87 25.12
N LEU A 189 11.88 -23.32 24.28
CA LEU A 189 11.08 -22.13 24.57
C LEU A 189 9.90 -22.37 25.52
N TYR A 190 9.22 -23.51 25.41
CA TYR A 190 8.09 -23.85 26.29
C TYR A 190 8.54 -24.23 27.71
N GLU A 191 9.77 -24.75 27.86
CA GLU A 191 10.37 -25.01 29.18
C GLU A 191 10.63 -23.69 29.91
N ALA A 192 11.17 -22.69 29.20
CA ALA A 192 11.32 -21.34 29.73
C ALA A 192 9.96 -20.71 30.07
N PHE A 193 8.94 -20.87 29.24
CA PHE A 193 7.58 -20.35 29.50
C PHE A 193 7.02 -20.78 30.87
N ALA A 194 7.20 -22.05 31.23
CA ALA A 194 6.73 -22.57 32.53
C ALA A 194 7.44 -21.93 33.74
N THR A 195 8.60 -21.30 33.54
CA THR A 195 9.36 -20.61 34.60
C THR A 195 8.94 -19.16 34.81
N TRP A 196 8.17 -18.56 33.90
CA TRP A 196 7.82 -17.14 33.98
C TRP A 196 6.69 -16.89 34.98
N PRO A 197 6.88 -16.00 35.99
CA PRO A 197 5.82 -15.66 36.93
C PRO A 197 4.54 -15.12 36.28
N SER A 198 4.65 -14.32 35.21
CA SER A 198 3.48 -13.84 34.44
C SER A 198 2.68 -15.01 33.86
N ALA A 199 3.35 -15.97 33.21
CA ALA A 199 2.69 -17.14 32.62
C ALA A 199 1.96 -18.00 33.67
N GLN A 200 2.54 -18.14 34.86
CA GLN A 200 1.91 -18.85 35.97
C GLN A 200 0.68 -18.11 36.50
N GLN A 201 0.74 -16.77 36.59
CA GLN A 201 -0.38 -15.93 37.04
C GLN A 201 -1.58 -15.91 36.06
N LEU A 202 -1.42 -16.46 34.86
CA LEU A 202 -2.46 -16.62 33.84
C LEU A 202 -3.12 -18.00 33.85
N LEU A 203 -2.76 -18.88 34.78
CA LEU A 203 -3.43 -20.17 34.91
C LEU A 203 -4.90 -19.96 35.31
N PRO A 204 -5.84 -20.71 34.71
CA PRO A 204 -7.26 -20.54 34.94
C PRO A 204 -7.67 -20.87 36.39
N THR A 205 -8.50 -20.01 36.96
CA THR A 205 -9.11 -20.20 38.30
C THR A 205 -10.53 -20.75 38.24
N TYR A 206 -11.14 -20.74 37.06
CA TYR A 206 -12.45 -21.35 36.82
C TYR A 206 -12.33 -22.88 36.63
N PRO A 207 -13.42 -23.64 36.91
CA PRO A 207 -13.46 -25.07 36.62
C PRO A 207 -13.26 -25.35 35.13
N CYS A 208 -12.18 -26.03 34.78
CA CYS A 208 -11.82 -26.32 33.39
C CYS A 208 -11.19 -27.70 33.19
N ILE A 209 -10.91 -28.46 34.26
CA ILE A 209 -10.31 -29.79 34.16
C ILE A 209 -11.39 -30.85 34.33
N ARG A 210 -11.64 -31.63 33.28
CA ARG A 210 -12.62 -32.73 33.30
C ARG A 210 -11.93 -34.02 33.76
N GLN A 211 -12.21 -34.45 34.99
CA GLN A 211 -11.64 -35.67 35.58
C GLN A 211 -12.75 -36.44 36.31
N SER A 212 -12.82 -37.76 36.08
CA SER A 212 -13.83 -38.64 36.71
C SER A 212 -15.28 -38.15 36.55
N GLY A 213 -15.63 -37.62 35.37
CA GLY A 213 -16.98 -37.10 35.08
C GLY A 213 -17.31 -35.73 35.69
N ARG A 214 -16.41 -35.13 36.49
CA ARG A 214 -16.58 -33.80 37.11
C ARG A 214 -15.71 -32.76 36.42
N LEU A 215 -16.14 -31.50 36.48
CA LEU A 215 -15.35 -30.34 36.08
C LEU A 215 -14.73 -29.71 37.33
N LEU A 216 -13.41 -29.61 37.38
CA LEU A 216 -12.61 -29.18 38.52
C LEU A 216 -11.74 -27.97 38.16
N SER A 217 -11.42 -27.11 39.13
CA SER A 217 -10.38 -26.09 38.98
C SER A 217 -8.98 -26.72 38.96
N LEU A 218 -7.98 -25.97 38.51
CA LEU A 218 -6.58 -26.42 38.57
C LEU A 218 -6.05 -26.63 39.99
N THR A 219 -6.65 -25.97 40.99
CA THR A 219 -6.30 -26.16 42.40
C THR A 219 -6.87 -27.46 42.99
N GLU A 220 -7.94 -27.99 42.39
CA GLU A 220 -8.60 -29.23 42.84
C GLU A 220 -8.17 -30.46 42.02
N ALA A 221 -7.80 -30.27 40.75
CA ALA A 221 -7.44 -31.34 39.83
C ALA A 221 -6.00 -31.83 40.02
N LYS A 222 -5.78 -33.14 39.79
CA LYS A 222 -4.43 -33.72 39.77
C LYS A 222 -3.85 -33.62 38.36
N VAL A 223 -3.12 -32.54 38.09
CA VAL A 223 -2.52 -32.28 36.78
C VAL A 223 -0.99 -32.45 36.83
N ALA A 224 -0.49 -33.59 36.34
CA ALA A 224 0.94 -33.85 36.27
C ALA A 224 1.60 -32.98 35.18
N GLY A 225 2.72 -32.34 35.49
CA GLY A 225 3.52 -31.52 34.56
C GLY A 225 3.44 -30.00 34.80
N LEU A 226 2.52 -29.51 35.63
CA LEU A 226 2.50 -28.10 36.04
C LEU A 226 3.54 -27.81 37.13
N PRO A 227 4.13 -26.58 37.16
CA PRO A 227 5.01 -26.17 38.25
C PRO A 227 4.28 -26.24 39.60
N ARG A 228 4.96 -26.77 40.63
CA ARG A 228 4.38 -26.93 41.96
C ARG A 228 3.93 -25.57 42.51
N GLY A 229 2.67 -25.50 42.96
CA GLY A 229 2.10 -24.31 43.57
C GLY A 229 1.67 -23.21 42.59
N ALA A 230 1.90 -23.35 41.28
CA ALA A 230 1.56 -22.33 40.28
C ALA A 230 0.05 -22.02 40.23
N ALA A 231 -0.81 -23.05 40.24
CA ALA A 231 -2.26 -22.87 40.26
C ALA A 231 -2.75 -22.09 41.49
N ALA A 232 -2.19 -22.39 42.67
CA ALA A 232 -2.51 -21.66 43.90
C ALA A 232 -1.99 -20.23 43.88
N ALA A 233 -0.82 -19.98 43.29
CA ALA A 233 -0.27 -18.64 43.13
C ALA A 233 -1.09 -17.78 42.16
N ALA A 234 -1.58 -18.38 41.06
CA ALA A 234 -2.49 -17.74 40.12
C ALA A 234 -3.81 -17.35 40.81
N ALA A 235 -4.42 -18.29 41.54
CA ALA A 235 -5.64 -18.03 42.30
C ALA A 235 -5.49 -16.88 43.30
N ARG A 236 -4.39 -16.85 44.07
CA ARG A 236 -4.10 -15.74 44.98
C ARG A 236 -3.96 -14.40 44.26
N PHE A 237 -3.22 -14.35 43.16
CA PHE A 237 -3.03 -13.12 42.41
C PHE A 237 -4.35 -12.59 41.83
N LEU A 238 -5.16 -13.45 41.21
CA LEU A 238 -6.43 -13.03 40.61
C LEU A 238 -7.48 -12.64 41.66
N ASP A 239 -7.44 -13.24 42.86
CA ASP A 239 -8.28 -12.82 43.98
C ASP A 239 -7.93 -11.41 44.50
N GLU A 240 -6.66 -11.01 44.47
CA GLU A 240 -6.25 -9.67 44.90
C GLU A 240 -6.83 -8.55 44.05
N ILE A 241 -7.01 -8.80 42.74
CA ILE A 241 -7.57 -7.83 41.79
C ILE A 241 -9.08 -8.03 41.55
N ALA A 242 -9.69 -9.00 42.22
CA ALA A 242 -11.10 -9.33 42.04
C ALA A 242 -12.01 -8.20 42.57
N PRO A 243 -13.10 -7.88 41.85
CA PRO A 243 -14.10 -6.92 42.29
C PRO A 243 -14.60 -7.25 43.69
N ARG A 244 -14.60 -6.23 44.56
CA ARG A 244 -15.21 -6.34 45.89
C ARG A 244 -16.67 -5.86 45.81
N PRO A 245 -17.66 -6.65 46.27
CA PRO A 245 -19.07 -6.24 46.26
C PRO A 245 -19.28 -4.88 46.93
N GLY A 246 -20.05 -4.00 46.30
CA GLY A 246 -20.37 -2.67 46.83
C GLY A 246 -19.26 -1.60 46.72
N ARG A 247 -18.06 -1.93 46.22
CA ARG A 247 -17.02 -0.93 45.92
C ARG A 247 -17.41 -0.12 44.68
N VAL A 248 -17.49 1.20 44.84
CA VAL A 248 -17.64 2.16 43.74
C VAL A 248 -16.25 2.56 43.26
N LEU A 249 -15.99 2.48 41.96
CA LEU A 249 -14.70 2.86 41.38
C LEU A 249 -14.65 4.39 41.17
N PRO A 250 -13.55 5.08 41.54
CA PRO A 250 -13.41 6.53 41.35
C PRO A 250 -13.07 6.92 39.90
N TYR A 251 -12.98 5.93 39.01
CA TYR A 251 -12.65 6.05 37.60
C TYR A 251 -13.66 5.25 36.77
N ARG A 252 -13.76 5.56 35.46
CA ARG A 252 -14.60 4.79 34.54
C ARG A 252 -13.90 3.51 34.12
N PHE A 253 -14.56 2.38 34.23
CA PHE A 253 -13.99 1.10 33.83
C PHE A 253 -14.72 0.57 32.60
N HIS A 254 -13.99 0.35 31.50
CA HIS A 254 -14.53 -0.17 30.25
C HIS A 254 -13.82 -1.46 29.87
N ILE A 255 -14.60 -2.50 29.59
CA ILE A 255 -14.11 -3.81 29.16
C ILE A 255 -14.56 -4.05 27.72
N ILE A 256 -13.60 -4.22 26.82
CA ILE A 256 -13.80 -4.65 25.44
C ILE A 256 -13.37 -6.11 25.34
N ALA A 257 -14.30 -7.02 25.05
CA ALA A 257 -14.05 -8.45 25.01
C ALA A 257 -14.39 -9.06 23.65
N GLY A 258 -13.49 -9.92 23.17
CA GLY A 258 -13.70 -10.75 21.99
C GLY A 258 -14.68 -11.89 22.26
N THR A 259 -15.49 -12.24 21.26
CA THR A 259 -16.44 -13.36 21.30
C THR A 259 -16.48 -14.08 19.94
N PHE A 260 -17.24 -15.18 19.84
CA PHE A 260 -17.45 -15.96 18.60
C PHE A 260 -16.19 -16.59 18.00
N ARG A 261 -15.23 -16.96 18.85
CA ARG A 261 -14.08 -17.80 18.48
C ARG A 261 -14.08 -19.10 19.25
N SER A 262 -13.71 -20.19 18.57
CA SER A 262 -13.46 -21.49 19.18
C SER A 262 -12.35 -21.36 20.22
N THR A 263 -12.74 -21.46 21.48
CA THR A 263 -11.86 -21.13 22.60
C THR A 263 -11.62 -22.35 23.48
N PRO A 264 -10.38 -22.65 23.89
CA PRO A 264 -10.10 -23.72 24.85
C PRO A 264 -10.85 -23.51 26.17
N GLU A 265 -11.80 -24.40 26.45
CA GLU A 265 -12.66 -24.29 27.63
C GLU A 265 -12.40 -25.40 28.64
N THR A 266 -12.21 -26.64 28.18
CA THR A 266 -11.96 -27.76 29.09
C THR A 266 -10.79 -28.64 28.67
N LEU A 267 -10.10 -29.22 29.66
CA LEU A 267 -9.00 -30.15 29.48
C LEU A 267 -9.36 -31.49 30.13
N ALA A 268 -9.25 -32.58 29.39
CA ALA A 268 -9.53 -33.94 29.88
C ALA A 268 -8.29 -34.84 29.74
N PRO A 269 -8.06 -35.80 30.63
CA PRO A 269 -6.97 -36.76 30.47
C PRO A 269 -7.20 -37.65 29.24
N ASP A 270 -6.12 -37.92 28.50
CA ASP A 270 -6.08 -38.80 27.33
C ASP A 270 -4.81 -39.67 27.38
N GLY A 271 -4.90 -40.79 28.10
CA GLY A 271 -3.74 -41.64 28.40
C GLY A 271 -2.71 -40.91 29.28
N THR A 272 -1.47 -40.81 28.80
CA THR A 272 -0.39 -40.03 29.44
C THR A 272 -0.40 -38.55 29.04
N THR A 273 -1.34 -38.13 28.20
CA THR A 273 -1.45 -36.78 27.65
C THR A 273 -2.76 -36.11 28.07
N TRP A 274 -2.96 -34.86 27.64
CA TRP A 274 -4.15 -34.08 27.91
C TRP A 274 -4.81 -33.66 26.59
N ARG A 275 -6.15 -33.79 26.53
CA ARG A 275 -6.97 -33.40 25.40
C ARG A 275 -7.74 -32.12 25.73
N VAL A 276 -7.54 -31.09 24.91
CA VAL A 276 -8.31 -29.85 24.97
C VAL A 276 -9.65 -30.06 24.25
N ARG A 277 -10.73 -29.54 24.83
CA ARG A 277 -12.01 -29.35 24.16
C ARG A 277 -12.29 -27.84 24.09
N THR A 278 -12.65 -27.40 22.90
CA THR A 278 -13.05 -26.03 22.61
C THR A 278 -14.58 -25.94 22.54
N SER A 279 -15.14 -24.78 22.86
CA SER A 279 -16.53 -24.44 22.54
C SER A 279 -16.57 -23.39 21.45
N SER A 280 -17.61 -23.45 20.59
CA SER A 280 -17.75 -22.59 19.41
C SER A 280 -18.28 -21.18 19.72
N ASP A 281 -18.93 -20.94 20.85
CA ASP A 281 -19.71 -19.70 21.08
C ASP A 281 -19.36 -18.93 22.37
N ALA A 282 -18.11 -18.92 22.84
CA ALA A 282 -17.83 -18.37 24.18
C ALA A 282 -16.45 -17.74 24.43
N GLY A 283 -15.74 -17.15 23.46
CA GLY A 283 -14.48 -16.44 23.77
C GLY A 283 -13.78 -15.79 22.59
N ASP A 284 -12.55 -15.31 22.82
CA ASP A 284 -11.72 -14.57 21.86
C ASP A 284 -10.68 -15.44 21.12
N GLY A 285 -10.79 -16.77 21.24
CA GLY A 285 -9.91 -17.77 20.63
C GLY A 285 -8.74 -18.15 21.54
N THR A 286 -8.52 -17.40 22.63
CA THR A 286 -7.48 -17.67 23.63
C THR A 286 -8.07 -17.80 25.04
N ALA A 287 -8.91 -16.85 25.44
CA ALA A 287 -9.55 -16.79 26.75
C ALA A 287 -11.08 -16.82 26.60
N PRO A 288 -11.79 -17.64 27.40
CA PRO A 288 -13.23 -17.69 27.33
C PRO A 288 -13.85 -16.40 27.88
N LEU A 289 -15.06 -16.08 27.43
CA LEU A 289 -15.85 -14.91 27.80
C LEU A 289 -16.12 -14.85 29.31
N LEU A 290 -16.26 -16.01 29.96
CA LEU A 290 -16.36 -16.09 31.43
C LEU A 290 -15.11 -15.54 32.13
N SER A 291 -13.94 -15.60 31.47
CA SER A 291 -12.68 -15.07 31.98
C SER A 291 -12.47 -13.61 31.58
N THR A 292 -12.87 -13.20 30.37
CA THR A 292 -12.70 -11.82 29.90
C THR A 292 -13.78 -10.87 30.38
N VAL A 293 -14.96 -11.39 30.71
CA VAL A 293 -16.09 -10.65 31.28
C VAL A 293 -16.77 -11.46 32.40
N PRO A 294 -16.07 -11.72 33.53
CA PRO A 294 -16.68 -12.43 34.64
C PRO A 294 -17.84 -11.62 35.24
N GLU A 295 -18.85 -12.31 35.78
CA GLU A 295 -20.07 -11.68 36.32
C GLU A 295 -19.79 -10.57 37.34
N ALA A 296 -18.81 -10.80 38.24
CA ALA A 296 -18.39 -9.81 39.23
C ALA A 296 -17.88 -8.49 38.61
N TYR A 297 -17.32 -8.54 37.40
CA TYR A 297 -16.80 -7.37 36.70
C TYR A 297 -17.91 -6.64 35.92
N ARG A 298 -18.94 -7.36 35.43
CA ARG A 298 -20.09 -6.76 34.72
C ARG A 298 -20.85 -5.74 35.57
N ALA A 299 -20.83 -5.91 36.88
CA ALA A 299 -21.48 -4.99 37.81
C ALA A 299 -20.71 -3.67 38.02
N GLN A 300 -19.43 -3.59 37.61
CA GLN A 300 -18.55 -2.44 37.88
C GLN A 300 -17.98 -1.79 36.61
N ALA A 301 -18.23 -2.38 35.44
CA ALA A 301 -17.65 -1.94 34.17
C ALA A 301 -18.69 -1.86 33.07
N ASP A 302 -18.50 -0.88 32.18
CA ASP A 302 -19.18 -0.86 30.89
C ASP A 302 -18.56 -1.93 29.98
N VAL A 303 -19.38 -2.84 29.45
CA VAL A 303 -18.90 -3.98 28.66
C VAL A 303 -19.30 -3.83 27.19
N THR A 304 -18.32 -3.92 26.31
CA THR A 304 -18.50 -4.02 24.85
C THR A 304 -18.05 -5.40 24.38
N LEU A 305 -18.96 -6.16 23.77
CA LEU A 305 -18.64 -7.43 23.14
C LEU A 305 -18.40 -7.22 21.65
N VAL A 306 -17.31 -7.76 21.13
CA VAL A 306 -16.92 -7.65 19.72
C VAL A 306 -16.64 -9.06 19.19
N PRO A 307 -17.25 -9.50 18.08
CA PRO A 307 -17.05 -10.82 17.50
C PRO A 307 -15.72 -10.88 16.72
N ALA A 308 -14.63 -10.67 17.43
CA ALA A 308 -13.28 -10.66 16.90
C ALA A 308 -12.35 -11.48 17.81
N GLY A 309 -11.27 -12.01 17.22
CA GLY A 309 -10.23 -12.71 17.94
C GLY A 309 -9.37 -11.76 18.76
N ARG A 310 -8.70 -12.28 19.80
CA ARG A 310 -7.91 -11.49 20.77
C ARG A 310 -6.94 -10.49 20.13
N VAL A 311 -6.35 -10.87 19.00
CA VAL A 311 -5.33 -10.11 18.26
C VAL A 311 -5.96 -9.01 17.40
N ASP A 312 -7.07 -9.36 16.77
CA ASP A 312 -7.77 -8.52 15.80
C ASP A 312 -8.53 -7.39 16.50
N LEU A 313 -8.80 -7.54 17.80
CA LEU A 313 -9.46 -6.52 18.61
C LEU A 313 -8.78 -5.15 18.46
N LEU A 314 -7.45 -5.07 18.38
CA LEU A 314 -6.78 -3.76 18.33
C LEU A 314 -6.67 -3.13 16.93
N SER A 315 -6.92 -3.90 15.87
CA SER A 315 -7.08 -3.39 14.50
C SER A 315 -8.54 -3.25 14.09
N ASN A 316 -9.48 -3.78 14.89
CA ASN A 316 -10.90 -3.74 14.59
C ASN A 316 -11.44 -2.29 14.66
N ALA A 317 -12.11 -1.87 13.59
CA ALA A 317 -12.64 -0.51 13.47
C ALA A 317 -13.67 -0.17 14.56
N VAL A 318 -14.46 -1.14 15.02
CA VAL A 318 -15.43 -0.97 16.12
C VAL A 318 -14.68 -0.72 17.42
N VAL A 319 -13.66 -1.53 17.72
CA VAL A 319 -12.84 -1.34 18.92
C VAL A 319 -12.15 0.03 18.89
N LEU A 320 -11.54 0.41 17.78
CA LEU A 320 -10.88 1.72 17.67
C LEU A 320 -11.87 2.90 17.81
N THR A 321 -13.13 2.72 17.37
CA THR A 321 -14.21 3.69 17.57
C THR A 321 -14.63 3.76 19.04
N GLU A 322 -14.79 2.62 19.71
CA GLU A 322 -15.09 2.55 21.13
C GLU A 322 -13.95 3.08 22.00
N LEU A 323 -12.70 2.85 21.61
CA LEU A 323 -11.52 3.45 22.24
C LEU A 323 -11.56 4.99 22.13
N THR A 324 -11.94 5.51 20.97
CA THR A 324 -12.12 6.96 20.75
C THR A 324 -13.22 7.53 21.66
N ARG A 325 -14.32 6.80 21.86
CA ARG A 325 -15.43 7.21 22.73
C ARG A 325 -15.05 7.17 24.21
N ALA A 326 -14.48 6.05 24.65
CA ALA A 326 -14.06 5.81 26.03
C ALA A 326 -13.00 6.82 26.51
N THR A 327 -12.15 7.29 25.59
CA THR A 327 -11.11 8.30 25.86
C THR A 327 -11.61 9.75 25.83
N THR A 328 -12.71 10.08 25.11
CA THR A 328 -13.21 11.46 24.93
C THR A 328 -14.38 11.85 25.83
N ALA A 329 -14.74 10.98 26.77
CA ALA A 329 -15.77 11.19 27.79
C ALA A 329 -17.23 11.31 27.32
N GLN A 330 -17.53 11.02 26.06
CA GLN A 330 -18.88 10.65 25.66
C GLN A 330 -19.13 9.22 26.20
N GLY A 331 -20.05 9.07 27.16
CA GLY A 331 -20.40 7.76 27.73
C GLY A 331 -20.87 6.78 26.65
N PRO A 332 -20.87 5.46 26.92
CA PRO A 332 -21.33 4.47 25.95
C PRO A 332 -22.77 4.79 25.53
N SER A 333 -23.03 4.85 24.22
CA SER A 333 -24.41 4.89 23.75
C SER A 333 -25.06 3.55 24.07
N GLY A 334 -26.22 3.53 24.74
CA GLY A 334 -27.07 2.34 24.86
C GLY A 334 -27.64 1.84 23.52
N ARG A 335 -27.06 2.26 22.39
CA ARG A 335 -27.29 1.68 21.07
C ARG A 335 -26.23 0.60 20.85
N PRO A 336 -26.61 -0.60 20.40
CA PRO A 336 -25.64 -1.63 20.05
C PRO A 336 -24.63 -1.03 19.07
N ALA A 337 -23.33 -1.29 19.32
CA ALA A 337 -22.31 -1.10 18.30
C ALA A 337 -22.79 -1.77 17.01
N ALA A 338 -22.52 -1.16 15.85
CA ALA A 338 -22.94 -1.66 14.54
C ALA A 338 -22.86 -3.20 14.51
N GLU A 339 -24.00 -3.85 14.25
CA GLU A 339 -24.18 -5.29 14.45
C GLU A 339 -23.03 -6.05 13.79
N PRO A 340 -22.20 -6.75 14.59
CA PRO A 340 -20.86 -7.07 14.13
C PRO A 340 -20.78 -8.45 13.47
N LEU A 341 -19.87 -8.58 12.50
CA LEU A 341 -19.55 -9.80 11.78
C LEU A 341 -18.35 -10.49 12.44
N GLY A 342 -18.45 -11.78 12.74
CA GLY A 342 -17.39 -12.61 13.30
C GLY A 342 -17.19 -13.90 12.52
N LEU A 343 -15.97 -14.43 12.56
CA LEU A 343 -15.58 -15.70 11.95
C LEU A 343 -15.12 -16.64 13.07
N ASP A 344 -15.37 -17.94 12.98
CA ASP A 344 -14.80 -18.95 13.88
C ASP A 344 -13.84 -19.83 13.08
N LEU A 345 -12.54 -19.57 13.20
CA LEU A 345 -11.52 -20.28 12.46
C LEU A 345 -10.27 -20.56 13.30
N PRO A 346 -9.72 -21.78 13.27
CA PRO A 346 -8.51 -22.09 14.03
C PRO A 346 -7.27 -21.40 13.42
N SER A 347 -6.40 -20.86 14.29
CA SER A 347 -5.15 -20.19 13.88
C SER A 347 -4.12 -21.09 13.17
N ARG A 348 -4.33 -22.42 13.19
CA ARG A 348 -3.52 -23.40 12.44
C ARG A 348 -4.37 -24.49 11.83
N VAL A 349 -4.12 -24.80 10.56
CA VAL A 349 -4.86 -25.81 9.80
C VAL A 349 -3.94 -26.65 8.91
N PRO A 350 -4.25 -27.92 8.64
CA PRO A 350 -3.50 -28.73 7.71
C PRO A 350 -3.75 -28.31 6.25
N ALA A 351 -2.70 -28.27 5.43
CA ALA A 351 -2.79 -27.94 4.01
C ALA A 351 -3.69 -28.93 3.24
N GLN A 352 -4.41 -28.41 2.24
CA GLN A 352 -5.21 -29.17 1.28
C GLN A 352 -6.42 -29.93 1.87
N HIS A 353 -6.75 -29.73 3.15
CA HIS A 353 -7.93 -30.30 3.81
C HIS A 353 -9.10 -29.31 3.81
N THR A 354 -10.28 -29.79 3.42
CA THR A 354 -11.53 -29.01 3.55
C THR A 354 -12.06 -29.18 4.97
N MET A 355 -12.37 -28.07 5.65
CA MET A 355 -12.91 -28.07 7.00
C MET A 355 -14.18 -27.23 7.11
N PRO A 356 -15.09 -27.56 8.04
CA PRO A 356 -16.23 -26.70 8.33
C PRO A 356 -15.78 -25.41 9.01
N VAL A 357 -16.51 -24.34 8.76
CA VAL A 357 -16.29 -23.02 9.33
C VAL A 357 -17.63 -22.38 9.65
N ALA A 358 -17.67 -21.58 10.71
CA ALA A 358 -18.85 -20.81 11.08
C ALA A 358 -18.52 -19.32 11.10
N ALA A 359 -19.49 -18.49 10.78
CA ALA A 359 -19.45 -17.05 11.00
C ALA A 359 -20.74 -16.63 11.72
N VAL A 360 -20.70 -15.50 12.40
CA VAL A 360 -21.88 -14.92 13.05
C VAL A 360 -22.02 -13.49 12.59
N SER A 361 -23.25 -13.13 12.23
CA SER A 361 -23.62 -11.75 11.96
C SER A 361 -24.78 -11.38 12.85
N GLY A 362 -24.69 -10.23 13.51
CA GLY A 362 -25.81 -9.65 14.24
C GLY A 362 -26.96 -9.19 13.34
N ARG A 363 -26.74 -9.15 12.02
CA ARG A 363 -27.66 -8.59 11.01
C ARG A 363 -28.52 -9.68 10.37
N ASP A 364 -29.70 -9.30 9.90
CA ASP A 364 -30.62 -10.20 9.18
C ASP A 364 -30.15 -10.40 7.72
N GLU A 365 -29.15 -11.26 7.54
CA GLU A 365 -28.53 -11.55 6.24
C GLU A 365 -28.93 -12.93 5.71
N GLY A 366 -29.05 -13.06 4.38
CA GLY A 366 -29.41 -14.31 3.72
C GLY A 366 -28.24 -15.30 3.59
N PHE A 367 -27.02 -14.79 3.34
CA PHE A 367 -25.78 -15.55 3.30
C PHE A 367 -24.58 -14.61 3.49
N LEU A 368 -23.43 -15.17 3.90
CA LEU A 368 -22.15 -14.47 3.98
C LEU A 368 -21.18 -15.03 2.96
N ARG A 369 -20.25 -14.21 2.46
CA ARG A 369 -19.20 -14.67 1.54
C ARG A 369 -17.86 -14.70 2.25
N MET A 370 -17.17 -15.83 2.22
CA MET A 370 -15.88 -16.01 2.85
C MET A 370 -14.79 -16.22 1.78
N ARG A 371 -13.69 -15.48 1.88
CA ARG A 371 -12.53 -15.52 0.97
C ARG A 371 -11.24 -15.81 1.71
N VAL A 372 -10.35 -16.56 1.09
CA VAL A 372 -8.98 -16.80 1.54
C VAL A 372 -8.01 -16.15 0.57
N THR A 373 -7.14 -15.26 1.05
CA THR A 373 -6.07 -14.60 0.28
C THR A 373 -4.71 -14.88 0.93
N ALA A 374 -3.59 -14.59 0.26
CA ALA A 374 -2.32 -14.54 0.98
C ALA A 374 -2.29 -13.29 1.90
N PRO A 375 -1.32 -13.15 2.83
CA PRO A 375 -1.23 -11.98 3.70
C PRO A 375 -0.67 -10.75 2.99
N ASP A 376 0.11 -10.97 1.93
CA ASP A 376 0.89 -9.95 1.22
C ASP A 376 0.30 -9.62 -0.17
N ASP A 377 -0.80 -10.28 -0.55
CA ASP A 377 -1.64 -9.98 -1.71
C ASP A 377 -3.11 -10.09 -1.30
N ASP A 378 -4.01 -9.48 -2.07
CA ASP A 378 -5.45 -9.62 -1.86
C ASP A 378 -6.06 -10.65 -2.84
N GLU A 379 -5.23 -11.46 -3.49
CA GLU A 379 -5.66 -12.41 -4.52
C GLU A 379 -6.46 -13.55 -3.86
N VAL A 380 -7.71 -13.71 -4.27
CA VAL A 380 -8.61 -14.73 -3.71
C VAL A 380 -8.21 -16.10 -4.23
N ARG A 381 -7.70 -16.92 -3.31
CA ARG A 381 -7.17 -18.26 -3.59
C ARG A 381 -8.16 -19.36 -3.25
N TRP A 382 -9.15 -19.03 -2.41
CA TRP A 382 -10.32 -19.85 -2.16
C TRP A 382 -11.50 -18.95 -1.80
N GLU A 383 -12.70 -19.29 -2.25
CA GLU A 383 -13.93 -18.57 -1.91
C GLU A 383 -15.03 -19.58 -1.57
N SER A 384 -15.87 -19.25 -0.60
CA SER A 384 -16.99 -20.07 -0.14
C SER A 384 -18.15 -19.19 0.31
N VAL A 385 -19.36 -19.72 0.21
CA VAL A 385 -20.57 -19.06 0.70
C VAL A 385 -20.97 -19.74 2.00
N LEU A 386 -21.17 -18.94 3.06
CA LEU A 386 -21.69 -19.40 4.34
C LEU A 386 -23.20 -19.16 4.37
N VAL A 387 -23.97 -20.21 4.62
CA VAL A 387 -25.44 -20.18 4.61
C VAL A 387 -25.95 -20.14 6.04
N ARG A 388 -27.03 -19.41 6.29
CA ARG A 388 -27.64 -19.33 7.62
C ARG A 388 -28.03 -20.73 8.12
N SER A 389 -27.49 -21.14 9.26
CA SER A 389 -27.72 -22.47 9.86
C SER A 389 -28.76 -22.47 10.99
N GLY A 390 -29.22 -21.29 11.44
CA GLY A 390 -30.24 -21.15 12.48
C GLY A 390 -30.74 -19.71 12.71
N PRO A 391 -31.67 -19.49 13.67
CA PRO A 391 -32.24 -18.17 13.97
C PRO A 391 -31.25 -17.21 14.66
N ASP A 392 -30.14 -17.73 15.20
CA ASP A 392 -29.21 -16.99 16.07
C ASP A 392 -28.15 -16.17 15.31
N GLY A 393 -28.38 -15.85 14.03
CA GLY A 393 -27.42 -15.10 13.20
C GLY A 393 -26.18 -15.88 12.78
N ARG A 394 -26.21 -17.21 12.92
CA ARG A 394 -25.09 -18.12 12.59
C ARG A 394 -25.14 -18.55 11.13
N PHE A 395 -23.97 -18.53 10.48
CA PHE A 395 -23.75 -18.94 9.10
C PHE A 395 -22.68 -20.03 9.04
N GLU A 396 -22.91 -21.07 8.25
CA GLU A 396 -22.01 -22.23 8.15
C GLU A 396 -21.63 -22.51 6.71
N GLY A 397 -20.41 -23.00 6.52
CA GLY A 397 -19.91 -23.44 5.23
C GLY A 397 -18.60 -24.19 5.36
N THR A 398 -17.85 -24.27 4.27
CA THR A 398 -16.58 -25.00 4.25
C THR A 398 -15.42 -24.14 3.75
N LEU A 399 -14.23 -24.44 4.25
CA LEU A 399 -13.00 -23.74 3.93
C LEU A 399 -11.91 -24.73 3.53
N ARG A 400 -11.14 -24.40 2.49
CA ARG A 400 -9.95 -25.15 2.09
C ARG A 400 -8.80 -24.19 1.80
N PHE A 401 -7.60 -24.57 2.23
CA PHE A 401 -6.39 -23.81 1.93
C PHE A 401 -5.57 -24.50 0.82
N PRO A 402 -5.15 -23.77 -0.23
CA PRO A 402 -4.52 -24.37 -1.40
C PRO A 402 -3.09 -24.86 -1.12
N ASP A 403 -2.25 -24.07 -0.43
CA ASP A 403 -0.86 -24.43 -0.13
C ASP A 403 -0.46 -24.17 1.33
N LYS A 404 0.70 -24.70 1.74
CA LYS A 404 1.32 -24.36 3.03
C LYS A 404 1.75 -22.89 3.04
N GLY A 405 1.48 -22.17 4.13
CA GLY A 405 1.75 -20.73 4.20
C GLY A 405 0.89 -20.03 5.23
N ARG A 406 1.08 -18.73 5.41
CA ARG A 406 0.12 -17.89 6.14
C ARG A 406 -0.93 -17.43 5.12
N TRP A 407 -2.17 -17.34 5.53
CA TRP A 407 -3.32 -17.02 4.68
C TRP A 407 -4.26 -16.12 5.45
N ARG A 408 -4.85 -15.13 4.78
CA ARG A 408 -5.86 -14.26 5.36
C ARG A 408 -7.25 -14.78 5.00
N VAL A 409 -8.17 -14.79 5.96
CA VAL A 409 -9.57 -15.16 5.72
C VAL A 409 -10.48 -13.96 6.02
N ARG A 410 -11.29 -13.57 5.03
CA ARG A 410 -12.24 -12.47 5.12
C ARG A 410 -13.66 -13.01 5.00
N VAL A 411 -14.59 -12.49 5.80
CA VAL A 411 -16.02 -12.75 5.63
C VAL A 411 -16.71 -11.42 5.36
N GLU A 412 -17.52 -11.38 4.32
CA GLU A 412 -18.17 -10.19 3.79
C GLU A 412 -19.68 -10.40 3.80
N SER A 413 -20.41 -9.37 4.25
CA SER A 413 -21.84 -9.25 4.01
C SER A 413 -22.07 -8.84 2.57
N CYS A 414 -22.96 -9.53 1.86
CA CYS A 414 -23.26 -9.21 0.46
C CYS A 414 -24.30 -8.08 0.30
N ALA A 415 -24.89 -7.61 1.40
CA ALA A 415 -25.94 -6.59 1.41
C ALA A 415 -25.41 -5.15 1.58
N PHE A 416 -24.18 -4.97 2.08
CA PHE A 416 -23.57 -3.66 2.36
C PHE A 416 -22.06 -3.68 2.13
N GLU A 417 -21.47 -2.56 1.72
CA GLU A 417 -20.01 -2.38 1.54
C GLU A 417 -19.26 -2.21 2.88
N GLU A 418 -19.41 -3.15 3.81
CA GLU A 418 -18.56 -3.25 4.99
C GLU A 418 -17.70 -4.52 4.91
N VAL A 419 -16.39 -4.32 4.78
CA VAL A 419 -15.40 -5.40 4.86
C VAL A 419 -14.90 -5.47 6.31
N VAL A 420 -15.14 -6.60 6.97
CA VAL A 420 -14.52 -6.89 8.27
C VAL A 420 -13.40 -7.90 8.02
N GLU A 421 -12.16 -7.45 8.15
CA GLU A 421 -10.98 -8.29 7.99
C GLU A 421 -10.84 -9.18 9.22
N LEU A 422 -11.04 -10.49 9.03
CA LEU A 422 -11.40 -11.36 10.15
C LEU A 422 -10.28 -12.28 10.62
N GLU A 423 -9.23 -12.63 9.86
CA GLU A 423 -8.09 -13.37 10.46
C GLU A 423 -6.91 -13.68 9.54
N ASP A 424 -5.73 -13.93 10.13
CA ASP A 424 -4.60 -14.65 9.49
C ASP A 424 -4.45 -16.08 10.06
N VAL A 425 -4.51 -17.10 9.20
CA VAL A 425 -4.36 -18.52 9.51
C VAL A 425 -3.05 -19.08 8.96
N LEU A 426 -2.34 -19.90 9.76
CA LEU A 426 -1.13 -20.60 9.33
C LEU A 426 -1.44 -22.04 8.89
N VAL A 427 -1.08 -22.38 7.65
CA VAL A 427 -1.32 -23.67 6.99
C VAL A 427 -0.04 -24.50 6.93
N GLU A 428 -0.04 -25.70 7.51
CA GLU A 428 1.14 -26.57 7.65
C GLU A 428 1.09 -27.82 6.74
N ALA A 429 2.27 -28.34 6.35
CA ALA A 429 2.38 -29.54 5.51
C ALA A 429 1.89 -30.81 6.22
N VAL A 430 1.19 -31.68 5.49
CA VAL A 430 0.68 -32.96 5.99
C VAL A 430 1.86 -33.93 6.16
N SER A 431 2.21 -34.24 7.41
CA SER A 431 3.01 -35.43 7.75
C SER A 431 2.05 -36.58 8.05
N ARG A 432 2.51 -37.84 8.00
CA ARG A 432 1.67 -39.00 8.41
C ARG A 432 1.13 -38.89 9.85
N HIS A 433 1.73 -38.07 10.72
CA HIS A 433 1.20 -37.74 12.05
C HIS A 433 0.09 -36.65 12.02
N SER A 434 0.00 -35.84 10.97
CA SER A 434 -1.00 -34.77 10.79
C SER A 434 -2.39 -35.31 10.45
N LEU A 435 -2.46 -36.42 9.68
CA LEU A 435 -3.72 -37.05 9.26
C LEU A 435 -4.50 -37.63 10.45
N TYR A 436 -3.81 -38.18 11.45
CA TYR A 436 -4.42 -38.66 12.70
C TYR A 436 -5.05 -37.52 13.55
N ARG A 437 -4.70 -36.25 13.27
CA ARG A 437 -5.19 -35.05 13.97
C ARG A 437 -6.40 -34.42 13.27
N ALA A 438 -6.45 -34.41 11.93
CA ALA A 438 -7.53 -33.82 11.16
C ALA A 438 -8.86 -34.60 11.33
N GLU A 439 -8.81 -35.94 11.34
CA GLU A 439 -9.98 -36.80 11.56
C GLU A 439 -10.58 -36.72 12.98
N ARG A 440 -9.88 -36.09 13.94
CA ARG A 440 -10.36 -35.90 15.32
C ARG A 440 -10.98 -34.52 15.58
N HIS A 441 -10.92 -33.61 14.61
CA HIS A 441 -11.51 -32.26 14.69
C HIS A 441 -12.74 -32.10 13.79
N THR A 442 -13.18 -33.16 13.12
CA THR A 442 -14.42 -33.18 12.34
C THR A 442 -15.61 -32.91 13.27
N LEU A 443 -16.30 -31.79 13.04
CA LEU A 443 -17.60 -31.52 13.62
C LEU A 443 -18.52 -32.70 13.28
N SER A 444 -19.06 -33.39 14.29
CA SER A 444 -20.29 -34.15 14.09
C SER A 444 -21.43 -33.15 13.97
N LEU A 445 -21.72 -32.72 12.74
CA LEU A 445 -22.95 -32.01 12.41
C LEU A 445 -24.08 -33.05 12.31
N PRO A 446 -25.18 -32.94 13.07
CA PRO A 446 -26.35 -33.78 12.86
C PRO A 446 -27.01 -33.39 11.53
N GLY A 447 -27.06 -34.29 10.55
CA GLY A 447 -27.95 -34.12 9.38
C GLY A 447 -27.35 -34.35 7.97
N PHE A 448 -26.09 -34.75 7.83
CA PHE A 448 -25.42 -34.83 6.51
C PHE A 448 -25.39 -36.23 5.83
N ASP A 449 -26.21 -37.19 6.28
CA ASP A 449 -26.17 -38.60 5.81
C ASP A 449 -27.21 -38.96 4.73
N THR A 450 -27.75 -37.98 4.00
CA THR A 450 -28.73 -38.26 2.92
C THR A 450 -28.42 -37.44 1.68
N LEU A 451 -27.48 -37.92 0.87
CA LEU A 451 -27.39 -37.73 -0.59
C LEU A 451 -26.04 -38.28 -1.05
N LEU A 452 -25.96 -39.60 -1.26
CA LEU A 452 -25.12 -40.30 -2.25
C LEU A 452 -25.24 -41.80 -1.97
N GLY A 453 -26.35 -42.37 -2.44
CA GLY A 453 -26.53 -43.81 -2.53
C GLY A 453 -25.77 -44.38 -3.73
N THR A 454 -24.92 -45.36 -3.43
CA THR A 454 -24.70 -46.62 -4.17
C THR A 454 -24.21 -46.59 -5.63
N GLY A 455 -23.00 -47.16 -5.81
CA GLY A 455 -22.77 -48.27 -6.72
C GLY A 455 -22.21 -47.95 -8.11
N ALA A 456 -20.96 -48.34 -8.37
CA ALA A 456 -20.47 -48.60 -9.73
C ALA A 456 -19.26 -49.57 -9.69
N ASP A 457 -19.53 -50.84 -10.02
CA ASP A 457 -18.55 -51.80 -10.55
C ASP A 457 -18.55 -51.73 -12.09
N ASP A 458 -17.35 -51.94 -12.67
CA ASP A 458 -16.99 -52.42 -14.02
C ASP A 458 -17.63 -51.86 -15.31
N LEU A 459 -16.80 -51.28 -16.20
CA LEU A 459 -16.53 -51.71 -17.61
C LEU A 459 -15.66 -50.67 -18.40
N PRO A 460 -14.95 -51.07 -19.48
CA PRO A 460 -13.77 -50.38 -20.04
C PRO A 460 -14.04 -49.42 -21.22
N SER A 461 -13.10 -48.49 -21.44
CA SER A 461 -13.12 -47.43 -22.47
C SER A 461 -12.73 -47.90 -23.89
N PRO A 462 -13.39 -47.43 -24.96
CA PRO A 462 -12.92 -47.56 -26.35
C PRO A 462 -12.11 -46.33 -26.84
N PRO A 463 -11.31 -46.46 -27.92
CA PRO A 463 -10.33 -45.46 -28.36
C PRO A 463 -10.90 -44.40 -29.31
N VAL A 464 -10.27 -43.21 -29.30
CA VAL A 464 -10.59 -42.03 -30.13
C VAL A 464 -9.69 -41.99 -31.37
N PRO A 465 -10.21 -41.83 -32.61
CA PRO A 465 -9.40 -41.57 -33.80
C PRO A 465 -9.34 -40.07 -34.18
N SER A 466 -8.15 -39.61 -34.57
CA SER A 466 -7.84 -38.25 -35.05
C SER A 466 -8.19 -38.07 -36.55
N PRO A 467 -8.62 -36.88 -37.00
CA PRO A 467 -8.80 -36.58 -38.42
C PRO A 467 -7.53 -36.01 -39.10
N PRO A 468 -7.37 -36.20 -40.44
CA PRO A 468 -6.14 -35.89 -41.18
C PRO A 468 -6.07 -34.48 -41.81
N VAL A 469 -4.82 -34.05 -42.04
CA VAL A 469 -4.39 -32.81 -42.72
C VAL A 469 -4.36 -33.00 -44.24
N PRO A 470 -4.83 -32.04 -45.07
CA PRO A 470 -4.60 -32.05 -46.52
C PRO A 470 -3.35 -31.24 -46.96
N PRO A 471 -2.74 -31.57 -48.12
CA PRO A 471 -1.38 -31.16 -48.47
C PRO A 471 -1.28 -29.88 -49.32
N VAL A 472 -0.09 -29.27 -49.24
CA VAL A 472 0.44 -28.17 -50.05
C VAL A 472 0.74 -28.63 -51.48
N THR A 473 0.42 -27.80 -52.49
CA THR A 473 1.01 -27.88 -53.84
C THR A 473 1.30 -26.49 -54.40
N ALA A 474 2.36 -26.43 -55.22
CA ALA A 474 3.13 -25.26 -55.59
C ALA A 474 2.77 -24.62 -56.95
N VAL A 475 3.35 -23.43 -57.13
CA VAL A 475 3.32 -22.45 -58.24
C VAL A 475 3.87 -22.99 -59.58
N PRO A 476 3.51 -22.34 -60.71
CA PRO A 476 4.54 -21.88 -61.64
C PRO A 476 4.36 -20.43 -62.12
N ASP A 477 5.41 -19.95 -62.80
CA ASP A 477 6.00 -18.61 -62.70
C ASP A 477 5.90 -17.80 -64.03
N GLN A 478 6.10 -16.47 -63.92
CA GLN A 478 6.59 -15.49 -64.92
C GLN A 478 5.69 -14.91 -66.04
N HIS A 479 5.53 -13.56 -66.05
CA HIS A 479 6.20 -12.61 -66.99
C HIS A 479 5.83 -11.13 -66.72
N PHE A 480 6.84 -10.23 -66.73
CA PHE A 480 6.74 -8.75 -66.67
C PHE A 480 6.74 -8.10 -68.07
N PRO A 481 6.25 -6.85 -68.23
CA PRO A 481 7.19 -5.76 -68.59
C PRO A 481 6.86 -4.36 -68.00
N GLN A 482 7.74 -3.40 -68.28
CA GLN A 482 8.01 -2.13 -67.59
C GLN A 482 7.30 -0.85 -68.15
N THR A 483 7.16 0.14 -67.24
CA THR A 483 7.36 1.62 -67.31
C THR A 483 6.73 2.60 -68.34
N VAL A 484 6.03 3.59 -67.75
CA VAL A 484 6.07 5.08 -67.89
C VAL A 484 5.57 5.79 -69.17
N ARG A 485 4.66 6.77 -69.00
CA ARG A 485 4.70 8.10 -69.65
C ARG A 485 3.81 9.18 -68.99
N VAL A 486 4.34 10.41 -69.01
CA VAL A 486 3.84 11.71 -68.49
C VAL A 486 2.97 12.43 -69.55
N PRO A 487 2.06 13.34 -69.15
CA PRO A 487 2.02 14.66 -69.84
C PRO A 487 1.75 15.90 -68.95
N THR A 488 2.25 17.03 -69.47
CA THR A 488 2.29 18.44 -69.01
C THR A 488 1.05 19.29 -69.46
N PRO A 489 0.95 20.61 -69.14
CA PRO A 489 -0.29 21.31 -68.71
C PRO A 489 -0.90 22.31 -69.73
N ASP A 490 -2.09 22.85 -69.41
CA ASP A 490 -2.64 24.20 -69.75
C ASP A 490 -4.07 24.37 -69.14
N PRO A 491 -4.70 25.57 -69.00
CA PRO A 491 -4.24 26.96 -68.78
C PRO A 491 -4.98 27.63 -67.56
N PRO A 492 -4.78 28.94 -67.23
CA PRO A 492 -5.09 29.50 -65.90
C PRO A 492 -6.42 30.28 -65.77
N THR A 493 -6.68 30.71 -64.51
CA THR A 493 -7.68 31.68 -63.93
C THR A 493 -9.09 31.15 -63.57
N PRO A 494 -9.73 31.61 -62.46
CA PRO A 494 -9.42 32.78 -61.64
C PRO A 494 -9.01 32.47 -60.19
N THR A 495 -8.26 33.41 -59.60
CA THR A 495 -7.86 33.45 -58.19
C THR A 495 -9.07 33.27 -57.26
N PRO A 496 -9.14 32.19 -56.44
CA PRO A 496 -9.99 32.19 -55.28
C PRO A 496 -9.29 33.05 -54.23
N THR A 497 -9.95 34.11 -53.84
CA THR A 497 -9.80 34.80 -52.55
C THR A 497 -9.14 33.90 -51.50
N LEU A 498 -8.03 34.36 -50.93
CA LEU A 498 -7.43 33.81 -49.72
C LEU A 498 -8.56 33.40 -48.77
N PRO A 499 -8.65 32.13 -48.35
CA PRO A 499 -9.56 31.76 -47.29
C PRO A 499 -9.26 32.69 -46.12
N SER A 500 -10.26 33.47 -45.70
CA SER A 500 -10.25 34.15 -44.43
C SER A 500 -9.73 33.18 -43.38
N ALA A 501 -8.75 33.62 -42.56
CA ALA A 501 -8.23 32.86 -41.43
C ALA A 501 -9.37 32.09 -40.74
N SER A 502 -9.42 30.78 -40.95
CA SER A 502 -10.46 29.93 -40.38
C SER A 502 -10.25 29.94 -38.87
N ALA A 503 -11.26 30.42 -38.16
CA ALA A 503 -11.24 30.55 -36.72
C ALA A 503 -10.85 29.22 -36.05
N SER A 504 -9.90 29.31 -35.12
CA SER A 504 -9.40 28.19 -34.30
C SER A 504 -10.57 27.47 -33.65
N GLU A 505 -10.68 26.18 -33.94
CA GLU A 505 -11.90 25.44 -33.71
C GLU A 505 -11.73 24.55 -32.47
N GLN A 506 -11.88 25.15 -31.29
CA GLN A 506 -11.67 24.47 -30.00
C GLN A 506 -12.49 23.17 -29.90
N ARG A 507 -11.82 22.07 -29.53
CA ARG A 507 -12.44 20.75 -29.40
C ARG A 507 -12.51 20.29 -27.96
N ARG A 508 -13.53 19.49 -27.66
CA ARG A 508 -13.66 18.79 -26.38
C ARG A 508 -13.89 17.31 -26.61
N LEU A 509 -13.21 16.48 -25.82
CA LEU A 509 -13.51 15.06 -25.70
C LEU A 509 -14.68 14.92 -24.73
N VAL A 510 -15.77 14.38 -25.23
CA VAL A 510 -17.02 14.19 -24.51
C VAL A 510 -17.20 12.71 -24.23
N ALA A 511 -17.50 12.36 -22.99
CA ALA A 511 -17.86 11.00 -22.61
C ALA A 511 -19.13 10.98 -21.75
N GLU A 512 -19.99 10.01 -22.03
CA GLU A 512 -21.23 9.76 -21.30
C GLU A 512 -21.28 8.29 -20.87
N LEU A 513 -21.53 8.08 -19.58
CA LEU A 513 -21.66 6.77 -18.94
C LEU A 513 -22.72 6.90 -17.85
N ALA A 514 -23.49 5.85 -17.59
CA ALA A 514 -24.42 5.81 -16.44
C ALA A 514 -23.71 6.19 -15.12
N GLN A 515 -24.37 7.01 -14.29
CA GLN A 515 -23.86 7.41 -12.97
C GLN A 515 -24.10 6.34 -11.90
N GLN A 516 -25.19 5.58 -12.05
CA GLN A 516 -25.52 4.47 -11.16
C GLN A 516 -26.07 3.32 -12.01
N ALA A 517 -25.74 2.07 -11.66
CA ALA A 517 -26.35 0.89 -12.28
C ALA A 517 -26.32 -0.31 -11.33
N ALA A 518 -27.30 -1.21 -11.46
CA ALA A 518 -27.25 -2.49 -10.77
C ALA A 518 -26.05 -3.34 -11.25
N SER A 519 -25.57 -4.26 -10.42
CA SER A 519 -24.56 -5.24 -10.79
C SER A 519 -25.06 -6.15 -11.93
N GLY A 520 -24.15 -6.58 -12.81
CA GLY A 520 -24.44 -7.43 -13.96
C GLY A 520 -25.08 -6.70 -15.16
N ARG A 521 -25.33 -5.39 -15.08
CA ARG A 521 -25.95 -4.61 -16.15
C ARG A 521 -24.94 -4.17 -17.20
N GLU A 522 -25.34 -4.25 -18.46
CA GLU A 522 -24.59 -3.63 -19.55
C GLU A 522 -24.85 -2.12 -19.55
N VAL A 523 -23.78 -1.34 -19.54
CA VAL A 523 -23.79 0.12 -19.57
C VAL A 523 -22.91 0.61 -20.72
N PRO A 524 -23.46 1.33 -21.71
CA PRO A 524 -22.65 1.87 -22.79
C PRO A 524 -21.86 3.08 -22.30
N LEU A 525 -20.60 3.16 -22.73
CA LEU A 525 -19.82 4.39 -22.69
C LEU A 525 -19.85 5.01 -24.10
N HIS A 526 -20.49 6.16 -24.23
CA HIS A 526 -20.49 6.94 -25.47
C HIS A 526 -19.37 7.97 -25.44
N VAL A 527 -18.63 8.08 -26.53
CA VAL A 527 -17.50 9.01 -26.67
C VAL A 527 -17.62 9.76 -27.98
N GLN A 528 -17.43 11.07 -27.93
CA GLN A 528 -17.51 11.96 -29.09
C GLN A 528 -16.48 13.09 -28.95
N VAL A 529 -16.02 13.63 -30.08
CA VAL A 529 -15.29 14.90 -30.12
C VAL A 529 -16.23 15.96 -30.67
N VAL A 530 -16.53 16.98 -29.87
CA VAL A 530 -17.48 18.04 -30.23
C VAL A 530 -16.79 19.36 -30.50
N CYS A 531 -17.39 20.15 -31.38
CA CYS A 531 -17.09 21.55 -31.61
C CYS A 531 -17.91 22.34 -30.58
N ASN A 532 -17.29 22.91 -29.55
CA ASN A 532 -18.03 23.82 -28.66
C ASN A 532 -17.36 25.19 -28.63
N THR A 533 -18.13 26.20 -29.05
CA THR A 533 -17.81 27.62 -29.18
C THR A 533 -18.27 28.46 -27.98
N GLU A 534 -18.75 27.86 -26.88
CA GLU A 534 -19.12 28.63 -25.67
C GLU A 534 -17.95 28.80 -24.68
N ALA A 535 -17.58 30.07 -24.50
CA ALA A 535 -16.43 30.59 -23.78
C ALA A 535 -16.37 30.15 -22.30
N GLY A 536 -15.24 29.55 -21.92
CA GLY A 536 -14.75 29.49 -20.53
C GLY A 536 -13.37 30.15 -20.46
N PRO A 537 -12.98 30.76 -19.32
CA PRO A 537 -11.75 31.54 -19.22
C PRO A 537 -10.52 30.60 -19.28
N GLY A 538 -9.67 30.82 -20.27
CA GLY A 538 -8.40 30.09 -20.46
C GLY A 538 -7.67 30.59 -21.71
N ALA A 539 -6.34 30.67 -21.62
CA ALA A 539 -5.46 31.25 -22.62
C ALA A 539 -5.64 30.66 -24.04
N GLU A 540 -5.48 31.50 -25.05
CA GLU A 540 -5.46 31.12 -26.47
C GLU A 540 -4.25 30.22 -26.77
N LEU A 541 -4.48 29.08 -27.44
CA LEU A 541 -3.44 28.14 -27.85
C LEU A 541 -3.30 28.11 -29.37
N ARG A 542 -2.06 27.87 -29.85
CA ARG A 542 -1.67 27.83 -31.27
C ARG A 542 -2.61 26.98 -32.12
N ALA A 543 -3.03 27.55 -33.25
CA ALA A 543 -3.87 26.94 -34.26
C ALA A 543 -3.20 25.71 -34.92
N PHE A 544 -4.00 24.74 -35.32
CA PHE A 544 -3.59 23.69 -36.26
C PHE A 544 -4.76 23.39 -37.21
N ASP A 545 -4.44 23.12 -38.48
CA ASP A 545 -5.44 22.82 -39.50
C ASP A 545 -5.84 21.34 -39.45
N ILE A 546 -7.15 21.06 -39.36
CA ILE A 546 -7.70 19.73 -39.63
C ILE A 546 -7.79 19.60 -41.16
N PRO A 547 -7.09 18.65 -41.81
CA PRO A 547 -7.24 18.45 -43.25
C PRO A 547 -8.70 18.20 -43.64
N ALA A 548 -9.08 18.55 -44.87
CA ALA A 548 -10.44 18.35 -45.37
C ALA A 548 -10.92 16.88 -45.26
N ASP A 549 -9.98 15.93 -45.36
CA ASP A 549 -10.24 14.49 -45.24
C ASP A 549 -10.44 14.03 -43.77
N GLY A 550 -10.13 14.89 -42.81
CA GLY A 550 -10.22 14.63 -41.38
C GLY A 550 -8.94 14.07 -40.74
N ILE A 551 -8.93 14.06 -39.42
CA ILE A 551 -7.86 13.51 -38.58
C ILE A 551 -8.39 12.24 -37.92
N ARG A 552 -7.62 11.14 -37.99
CA ARG A 552 -7.92 9.91 -37.25
C ARG A 552 -7.34 9.98 -35.85
N LEU A 553 -8.19 9.74 -34.86
CA LEU A 553 -7.81 9.64 -33.45
C LEU A 553 -7.94 8.19 -33.00
N HIS A 554 -6.97 7.73 -32.23
CA HIS A 554 -7.04 6.44 -31.55
C HIS A 554 -7.57 6.66 -30.13
N LEU A 555 -8.74 6.08 -29.82
CA LEU A 555 -9.36 6.14 -28.50
C LEU A 555 -9.02 4.89 -27.71
N THR A 556 -8.54 5.05 -26.47
CA THR A 556 -8.33 3.93 -25.54
C THR A 556 -9.16 4.13 -24.28
N VAL A 557 -9.85 3.08 -23.83
CA VAL A 557 -10.66 3.08 -22.60
C VAL A 557 -9.99 2.22 -21.53
N HIS A 558 -9.88 2.78 -20.32
CA HIS A 558 -9.47 2.06 -19.13
C HIS A 558 -10.60 2.09 -18.10
N ALA A 559 -11.17 0.92 -17.81
CA ALA A 559 -12.34 0.74 -16.95
C ALA A 559 -12.10 -0.34 -15.89
N PRO A 560 -11.17 -0.14 -14.94
CA PRO A 560 -10.90 -1.11 -13.88
C PRO A 560 -12.16 -1.32 -13.02
N GLY A 561 -12.44 -2.58 -12.66
CA GLY A 561 -13.63 -2.95 -11.89
C GLY A 561 -14.91 -3.18 -12.73
N LEU A 562 -14.89 -2.85 -14.02
CA LEU A 562 -15.95 -3.19 -14.99
C LEU A 562 -15.46 -4.27 -15.97
N VAL A 563 -16.40 -5.01 -16.55
CA VAL A 563 -16.11 -6.05 -17.56
C VAL A 563 -16.29 -5.45 -18.95
N ALA A 564 -15.25 -5.46 -19.78
CA ALA A 564 -15.35 -5.08 -21.18
C ALA A 564 -16.15 -6.11 -21.98
N LEU A 565 -17.10 -5.66 -22.79
CA LEU A 565 -17.92 -6.51 -23.68
C LEU A 565 -17.36 -6.58 -25.11
N GLY A 566 -16.36 -5.77 -25.42
CA GLY A 566 -15.68 -5.73 -26.72
C GLY A 566 -14.37 -4.95 -26.62
N ASP A 567 -13.84 -4.52 -27.76
CA ASP A 567 -12.57 -3.81 -27.82
C ASP A 567 -12.66 -2.46 -27.08
N LEU A 568 -11.74 -2.26 -26.14
CA LEU A 568 -11.57 -0.98 -25.42
C LEU A 568 -10.73 0.02 -26.23
N GLN A 569 -10.57 -0.22 -27.53
CA GLN A 569 -9.79 0.60 -28.45
C GLN A 569 -10.53 0.75 -29.76
N GLN A 570 -10.70 1.98 -30.23
CA GLN A 570 -11.40 2.27 -31.49
C GLN A 570 -10.82 3.52 -32.16
N GLU A 571 -10.90 3.57 -33.49
CA GLU A 571 -10.56 4.78 -34.25
C GLU A 571 -11.78 5.70 -34.37
N LEU A 572 -11.53 7.01 -34.24
CA LEU A 572 -12.53 8.06 -34.44
C LEU A 572 -12.00 9.07 -35.47
N THR A 573 -12.80 9.36 -36.50
CA THR A 573 -12.45 10.39 -37.49
C THR A 573 -13.06 11.74 -37.09
N VAL A 574 -12.22 12.75 -36.86
CA VAL A 574 -12.63 14.12 -36.57
C VAL A 574 -12.48 14.96 -37.83
N ARG A 575 -13.54 15.67 -38.22
CA ARG A 575 -13.56 16.52 -39.42
C ARG A 575 -13.67 18.01 -39.03
N PRO A 576 -13.23 18.93 -39.89
CA PRO A 576 -13.39 20.36 -39.64
C PRO A 576 -14.87 20.75 -39.60
N GLY A 577 -15.21 21.73 -38.76
CA GLY A 577 -16.54 22.38 -38.68
C GLY A 577 -17.69 21.53 -38.16
N ARG A 578 -17.46 20.30 -37.69
CA ARG A 578 -18.53 19.41 -37.23
C ARG A 578 -18.09 18.46 -36.12
N ASP A 579 -19.06 18.04 -35.32
CA ASP A 579 -18.88 16.97 -34.35
C ASP A 579 -18.51 15.66 -35.03
N SER A 580 -17.73 14.84 -34.34
CA SER A 580 -17.43 13.49 -34.79
C SER A 580 -18.67 12.58 -34.66
N ASP A 581 -18.61 11.41 -35.29
CA ASP A 581 -19.54 10.32 -34.95
C ASP A 581 -19.37 9.92 -33.48
N VAL A 582 -20.42 9.34 -32.89
CA VAL A 582 -20.37 8.80 -31.51
C VAL A 582 -19.83 7.38 -31.56
N VAL A 583 -18.73 7.14 -30.84
CA VAL A 583 -18.15 5.82 -30.65
C VAL A 583 -18.70 5.22 -29.36
N ARG A 584 -19.06 3.93 -29.39
CA ARG A 584 -19.63 3.20 -28.25
C ARG A 584 -18.69 2.09 -27.78
N PHE A 585 -18.40 2.09 -26.49
CA PHE A 585 -17.74 0.99 -25.80
C PHE A 585 -18.75 0.26 -24.91
N GLY A 586 -18.84 -1.07 -25.07
CA GLY A 586 -19.70 -1.91 -24.24
C GLY A 586 -19.01 -2.27 -22.93
N LEU A 587 -19.60 -1.90 -21.80
CA LEU A 587 -19.12 -2.27 -20.47
C LEU A 587 -20.24 -3.00 -19.72
N ARG A 588 -19.88 -3.89 -18.80
CA ARG A 588 -20.81 -4.56 -17.89
C ARG A 588 -20.36 -4.37 -16.44
N THR A 589 -21.29 -3.96 -15.60
CA THR A 589 -21.07 -3.81 -14.16
C THR A 589 -20.90 -5.20 -13.52
N ALA A 590 -20.01 -5.31 -12.54
CA ALA A 590 -19.73 -6.60 -11.89
C ALA A 590 -19.53 -6.42 -10.39
N ALA A 591 -18.40 -5.84 -9.96
CA ALA A 591 -18.16 -5.51 -8.56
C ALA A 591 -19.03 -4.31 -8.14
N THR A 592 -19.63 -4.37 -6.95
CA THR A 592 -20.29 -3.18 -6.37
C THR A 592 -19.25 -2.14 -5.96
N GLY A 593 -19.65 -0.87 -5.94
CA GLY A 593 -18.80 0.26 -5.57
C GLY A 593 -18.64 1.31 -6.66
N LEU A 594 -17.85 2.33 -6.35
CA LEU A 594 -17.57 3.44 -7.26
C LEU A 594 -16.43 3.08 -8.22
N HIS A 595 -16.74 2.94 -9.50
CA HIS A 595 -15.75 2.65 -10.55
C HIS A 595 -15.49 3.88 -11.40
N GLN A 596 -14.23 4.10 -11.76
CA GLN A 596 -13.83 5.18 -12.67
C GLN A 596 -13.50 4.62 -14.06
N VAL A 597 -14.08 5.22 -15.09
CA VAL A 597 -13.79 4.90 -16.49
C VAL A 597 -13.07 6.07 -17.14
N THR A 598 -11.89 5.83 -17.71
CA THR A 598 -11.05 6.86 -18.32
C THR A 598 -10.93 6.61 -19.82
N THR A 599 -11.28 7.60 -20.63
CA THR A 599 -11.08 7.57 -22.08
C THR A 599 -9.99 8.53 -22.48
N ARG A 600 -9.06 8.08 -23.32
CA ARG A 600 -7.91 8.86 -23.80
C ARG A 600 -7.93 8.94 -25.32
N ALA A 601 -7.50 10.08 -25.85
CA ALA A 601 -7.36 10.30 -27.28
C ALA A 601 -5.89 10.49 -27.66
N PHE A 602 -5.47 9.78 -28.71
CA PHE A 602 -4.14 9.86 -29.29
C PHE A 602 -4.21 10.15 -30.79
N HIS A 603 -3.18 10.79 -31.31
CA HIS A 603 -2.92 10.86 -32.75
C HIS A 603 -1.47 10.49 -33.00
N GLY A 604 -1.20 9.49 -33.84
CA GLY A 604 0.16 9.12 -34.24
C GLY A 604 1.14 8.73 -33.12
N GLY A 605 0.66 8.54 -31.89
CA GLY A 605 1.47 8.33 -30.68
C GLY A 605 1.45 9.50 -29.69
N THR A 606 1.08 10.71 -30.13
CA THR A 606 0.93 11.88 -29.25
C THR A 606 -0.38 11.80 -28.46
N PHE A 607 -0.27 11.98 -27.14
CA PHE A 607 -1.42 12.11 -26.24
C PHE A 607 -2.07 13.50 -26.36
N LEU A 608 -3.35 13.54 -26.72
CA LEU A 608 -4.10 14.79 -26.89
C LEU A 608 -4.89 15.18 -25.65
N GLY A 609 -5.43 14.20 -24.91
CA GLY A 609 -6.20 14.46 -23.69
C GLY A 609 -6.95 13.22 -23.18
N GLU A 610 -7.54 13.36 -21.98
CA GLU A 610 -8.36 12.31 -21.36
C GLU A 610 -9.59 12.88 -20.66
N VAL A 611 -10.68 12.10 -20.64
CA VAL A 611 -11.92 12.38 -19.90
C VAL A 611 -12.21 11.22 -18.95
N ARG A 612 -12.74 11.53 -17.76
CA ARG A 612 -13.04 10.55 -16.71
C ARG A 612 -14.52 10.59 -16.35
N CYS A 613 -15.14 9.42 -16.36
CA CYS A 613 -16.50 9.19 -15.88
C CYS A 613 -16.45 8.30 -14.63
N GLN A 614 -17.49 8.36 -13.81
CA GLN A 614 -17.65 7.51 -12.64
C GLN A 614 -19.03 6.87 -12.65
N ILE A 615 -19.09 5.61 -12.23
CA ILE A 615 -20.32 4.84 -12.07
C ILE A 615 -20.35 4.16 -10.70
N SER A 616 -21.43 4.35 -9.94
CA SER A 616 -21.71 3.61 -8.71
C SER A 616 -22.46 2.32 -9.06
N VAL A 617 -21.92 1.17 -8.67
CA VAL A 617 -22.54 -0.13 -8.90
C VAL A 617 -23.15 -0.66 -7.60
N GLU A 618 -24.44 -0.91 -7.61
CA GLU A 618 -25.23 -1.35 -6.44
C GLU A 618 -25.87 -2.72 -6.73
N HIS A 619 -26.30 -3.48 -5.71
CA HIS A 619 -26.86 -4.82 -5.94
C HIS A 619 -28.24 -4.76 -6.65
N ASP A 620 -29.13 -3.84 -6.23
CA ASP A 620 -30.50 -3.68 -6.75
C ASP A 620 -30.89 -2.20 -6.93
N GLY A 621 -29.98 -1.38 -7.46
CA GLY A 621 -30.20 0.05 -7.70
C GLY A 621 -30.77 0.35 -9.10
N PRO A 622 -31.61 1.39 -9.27
CA PRO A 622 -32.05 1.82 -10.60
C PRO A 622 -30.85 2.29 -11.44
N THR A 623 -30.82 1.95 -12.73
CA THR A 623 -29.87 2.56 -13.66
C THR A 623 -30.21 4.04 -13.81
N ARG A 624 -29.28 4.92 -13.48
CA ARG A 624 -29.41 6.36 -13.69
C ARG A 624 -28.40 6.82 -14.73
N ASP A 625 -28.89 7.50 -15.75
CA ASP A 625 -28.06 8.13 -16.77
C ASP A 625 -27.09 9.09 -16.09
N GLY A 626 -25.85 9.09 -16.58
CA GLY A 626 -24.86 9.99 -16.06
C GLY A 626 -24.79 11.29 -16.84
N ARG A 627 -24.36 12.33 -16.14
CA ARG A 627 -24.02 13.59 -16.78
C ARG A 627 -22.85 13.40 -17.74
N THR A 628 -22.98 14.01 -18.91
CA THR A 628 -21.91 14.22 -19.86
C THR A 628 -20.69 14.84 -19.19
N ARG A 629 -19.53 14.20 -19.33
CA ARG A 629 -18.23 14.72 -18.88
C ARG A 629 -17.46 15.21 -20.09
N THR A 630 -16.78 16.35 -19.94
CA THR A 630 -15.99 16.95 -21.02
C THR A 630 -14.58 17.24 -20.55
N ALA A 631 -13.60 16.98 -21.41
CA ALA A 631 -12.23 17.44 -21.24
C ALA A 631 -11.84 18.30 -22.45
N PRO A 632 -11.13 19.44 -22.25
CA PRO A 632 -10.60 20.19 -23.38
C PRO A 632 -9.61 19.31 -24.16
N LEU A 633 -9.67 19.38 -25.48
CA LEU A 633 -8.63 18.92 -26.39
C LEU A 633 -7.99 20.18 -26.97
N PRO A 634 -7.12 20.85 -26.18
CA PRO A 634 -6.62 22.18 -26.50
C PRO A 634 -5.87 22.25 -27.84
N SER A 635 -5.30 21.12 -28.28
CA SER A 635 -4.70 20.96 -29.59
C SER A 635 -4.82 19.51 -30.05
N MET A 636 -5.21 19.28 -31.32
CA MET A 636 -5.01 18.00 -32.01
C MET A 636 -3.71 18.00 -32.83
N ALA A 637 -2.81 18.96 -32.58
CA ALA A 637 -1.46 18.93 -33.11
C ALA A 637 -0.74 17.68 -32.57
N PHE A 638 -0.24 16.91 -33.51
CA PHE A 638 0.58 15.73 -33.30
C PHE A 638 2.04 16.11 -33.45
N GLU A 639 2.91 15.48 -32.64
CA GLU A 639 4.35 15.60 -32.78
C GLU A 639 4.86 14.45 -33.65
N PRO A 640 5.29 14.71 -34.90
CA PRO A 640 5.84 13.67 -35.76
C PRO A 640 6.96 12.89 -35.09
N GLY A 641 6.81 11.57 -35.02
CA GLY A 641 7.79 10.68 -34.40
C GLY A 641 7.66 10.55 -32.88
N GLU A 642 6.65 11.15 -32.23
CA GLU A 642 6.36 10.84 -30.83
C GLU A 642 5.77 9.44 -30.71
N VAL A 643 6.37 8.64 -29.84
CA VAL A 643 5.87 7.31 -29.47
C VAL A 643 5.52 7.31 -27.99
N THR A 644 4.31 6.86 -27.65
CA THR A 644 3.88 6.71 -26.25
C THR A 644 3.82 5.23 -25.87
N LEU A 645 4.62 4.83 -24.88
CA LEU A 645 4.45 3.56 -24.18
C LEU A 645 3.45 3.75 -23.02
N GLN A 646 2.24 3.21 -23.19
CA GLN A 646 1.24 3.17 -22.13
C GLN A 646 1.44 1.92 -21.27
N VAL A 647 1.58 2.11 -19.95
CA VAL A 647 1.78 1.05 -18.96
C VAL A 647 0.71 1.14 -17.88
N LEU A 648 -0.28 0.25 -17.93
CA LEU A 648 -1.41 0.24 -17.00
C LEU A 648 -1.31 -0.95 -16.05
N GLU A 649 -1.42 -0.71 -14.75
CA GLU A 649 -1.61 -1.77 -13.76
C GLU A 649 -2.99 -2.39 -13.96
N LYS A 650 -3.03 -3.67 -14.34
CA LYS A 650 -4.27 -4.40 -14.61
C LYS A 650 -4.84 -5.00 -13.33
N ASP A 651 -3.96 -5.48 -12.46
CA ASP A 651 -4.29 -6.05 -11.15
C ASP A 651 -3.10 -5.89 -10.20
N PRO A 652 -3.21 -5.01 -9.18
CA PRO A 652 -2.15 -4.77 -8.19
C PRO A 652 -1.78 -5.99 -7.35
N GLN A 653 -2.69 -6.96 -7.22
CA GLN A 653 -2.52 -8.15 -6.38
C GLN A 653 -1.71 -9.23 -7.10
N SER A 654 -1.92 -9.41 -8.41
CA SER A 654 -1.11 -10.30 -9.26
C SER A 654 0.14 -9.65 -9.84
N GLY A 655 0.31 -8.32 -9.69
CA GLY A 655 1.43 -7.57 -10.27
C GLY A 655 1.43 -7.64 -11.80
N THR A 656 0.25 -7.67 -12.42
CA THR A 656 0.07 -7.77 -13.87
C THR A 656 -0.12 -6.40 -14.48
N TYR A 657 0.61 -6.13 -15.55
CA TYR A 657 0.61 -4.86 -16.27
C TYR A 657 0.22 -5.05 -17.72
N THR A 658 -0.36 -4.02 -18.32
CA THR A 658 -0.64 -3.96 -19.75
C THR A 658 0.29 -2.93 -20.36
N PHE A 659 1.04 -3.34 -21.38
CA PHE A 659 1.97 -2.49 -22.13
C PHE A 659 1.40 -2.26 -23.52
N GLN A 660 1.37 -1.02 -23.96
CA GLN A 660 0.93 -0.69 -25.32
C GLN A 660 1.82 0.37 -25.94
N LEU A 661 2.40 0.08 -27.10
CA LEU A 661 3.16 1.03 -27.88
C LEU A 661 2.22 1.77 -28.86
N LEU A 662 1.97 3.04 -28.57
CA LEU A 662 1.13 3.93 -29.38
C LEU A 662 2.03 4.76 -30.30
N SER A 663 1.80 4.62 -31.60
CA SER A 663 2.54 5.27 -32.67
C SER A 663 1.64 5.44 -33.90
N SER A 664 2.20 5.88 -35.03
CA SER A 664 1.51 5.87 -36.33
C SER A 664 0.97 4.48 -36.76
N ARG A 665 1.52 3.37 -36.22
CA ARG A 665 1.07 1.99 -36.51
C ARG A 665 0.07 1.44 -35.49
N CYS A 666 0.00 2.02 -34.28
CA CYS A 666 -0.91 1.65 -33.19
C CYS A 666 -0.95 0.14 -32.89
N HIS A 667 -0.05 -0.35 -32.04
CA HIS A 667 0.02 -1.77 -31.68
C HIS A 667 -1.03 -2.16 -30.63
N ALA A 668 -1.46 -3.42 -30.64
CA ALA A 668 -2.38 -3.98 -29.66
C ALA A 668 -1.73 -4.06 -28.26
N PRO A 669 -2.52 -3.97 -27.17
CA PRO A 669 -2.02 -4.04 -25.82
C PRO A 669 -1.54 -5.45 -25.44
N GLU A 670 -0.34 -5.54 -24.86
CA GLU A 670 0.31 -6.76 -24.40
C GLU A 670 0.17 -6.89 -22.87
N VAL A 671 -0.43 -8.00 -22.41
CA VAL A 671 -0.58 -8.28 -20.97
C VAL A 671 0.62 -9.06 -20.48
N PHE A 672 1.27 -8.55 -19.45
CA PHE A 672 2.50 -9.12 -18.92
C PHE A 672 2.47 -9.19 -17.41
N SER A 673 2.76 -10.39 -16.90
CA SER A 673 3.01 -10.63 -15.48
C SER A 673 4.49 -10.95 -15.34
N PHE A 674 5.15 -10.40 -14.33
CA PHE A 674 6.56 -10.67 -14.06
C PHE A 674 6.77 -12.12 -13.59
N ARG A 675 6.82 -13.07 -14.54
CA ARG A 675 7.02 -14.50 -14.26
C ARG A 675 8.52 -14.77 -14.07
N SER A 676 8.89 -15.28 -12.89
CA SER A 676 10.23 -15.77 -12.53
C SER A 676 11.37 -14.77 -12.76
N GLY A 677 11.50 -13.81 -11.85
CA GLY A 677 12.55 -12.77 -11.87
C GLY A 677 11.90 -11.46 -11.51
N ASN A 678 11.97 -11.06 -10.25
CA ASN A 678 11.27 -9.87 -9.77
C ASN A 678 11.98 -8.61 -10.33
N PRO A 679 11.38 -7.82 -11.26
CA PRO A 679 11.99 -6.61 -11.80
C PRO A 679 12.20 -5.55 -10.71
N ARG A 680 11.42 -5.60 -9.63
CA ARG A 680 11.66 -4.80 -8.42
C ARG A 680 12.98 -5.18 -7.77
N ARG A 681 13.30 -6.48 -7.68
CA ARG A 681 14.61 -6.94 -7.20
C ARG A 681 15.75 -6.58 -8.15
N ALA A 682 15.55 -6.72 -9.46
CA ALA A 682 16.56 -6.31 -10.44
C ALA A 682 16.85 -4.80 -10.35
N SER A 683 15.79 -4.00 -10.25
CA SER A 683 15.87 -2.56 -10.01
C SER A 683 16.56 -2.25 -8.67
N GLU A 684 16.14 -2.86 -7.56
CA GLU A 684 16.78 -2.72 -6.23
C GLU A 684 18.29 -3.02 -6.29
N GLU A 685 18.70 -4.09 -6.98
CA GLU A 685 20.12 -4.45 -7.12
C GLU A 685 20.91 -3.44 -7.96
N ILE A 686 20.30 -2.85 -8.98
CA ILE A 686 20.90 -1.76 -9.77
C ILE A 686 21.03 -0.51 -8.91
N PHE A 687 19.98 -0.10 -8.20
CA PHE A 687 20.01 1.07 -7.33
C PHE A 687 21.01 0.92 -6.19
N LYS A 688 21.12 -0.26 -5.57
CA LYS A 688 22.18 -0.53 -4.56
C LYS A 688 23.58 -0.34 -5.15
N GLN A 689 23.80 -0.81 -6.38
CA GLN A 689 25.10 -0.68 -7.05
C GLN A 689 25.40 0.76 -7.47
N LEU A 690 24.40 1.49 -7.98
CA LEU A 690 24.50 2.91 -8.32
C LEU A 690 24.77 3.74 -7.08
N THR A 691 24.06 3.48 -5.98
CA THR A 691 24.25 4.16 -4.69
C THR A 691 25.65 3.89 -4.13
N HIS A 692 26.11 2.64 -4.19
CA HIS A 692 27.47 2.27 -3.76
C HIS A 692 28.54 2.95 -4.63
N ALA A 693 28.37 2.94 -5.95
CA ALA A 693 29.30 3.59 -6.87
C ALA A 693 29.35 5.11 -6.66
N ALA A 694 28.19 5.76 -6.49
CA ALA A 694 28.08 7.17 -6.16
C ALA A 694 28.76 7.50 -4.82
N ALA A 695 28.59 6.65 -3.80
CA ALA A 695 29.26 6.80 -2.51
C ALA A 695 30.79 6.62 -2.58
N GLU A 696 31.27 5.64 -3.34
CA GLU A 696 32.72 5.43 -3.57
C GLU A 696 33.35 6.56 -4.37
N ALA A 697 32.65 7.07 -5.38
CA ALA A 697 33.06 8.24 -6.15
C ALA A 697 33.13 9.50 -5.26
N ALA A 698 32.12 9.72 -4.41
CA ALA A 698 32.13 10.80 -3.41
C ALA A 698 33.28 10.68 -2.39
N ALA A 699 33.71 9.45 -2.08
CA ALA A 699 34.84 9.17 -1.19
C ALA A 699 36.22 9.21 -1.88
N GLY A 700 36.30 9.60 -3.16
CA GLY A 700 37.56 9.71 -3.90
C GLY A 700 38.24 8.38 -4.22
N ARG A 701 37.49 7.26 -4.22
CA ARG A 701 37.98 5.91 -4.57
C ARG A 701 37.20 5.37 -5.77
N PRO A 702 37.42 5.90 -6.99
CA PRO A 702 36.62 5.49 -8.13
C PRO A 702 36.84 3.99 -8.42
N MET A 703 35.75 3.23 -8.42
CA MET A 703 35.67 2.00 -9.21
C MET A 703 36.15 2.31 -10.65
N SER A 704 36.89 1.41 -11.29
CA SER A 704 37.21 1.57 -12.72
C SER A 704 35.91 1.83 -13.49
N GLY A 705 35.77 3.01 -14.11
CA GLY A 705 34.53 3.42 -14.79
C GLY A 705 34.05 2.39 -15.82
N ALA A 706 34.99 1.71 -16.50
CA ALA A 706 34.71 0.60 -17.39
C ALA A 706 34.01 -0.59 -16.71
N ARG A 707 34.38 -0.91 -15.47
CA ARG A 707 33.75 -1.98 -14.69
C ARG A 707 32.34 -1.60 -14.24
N LEU A 708 32.12 -0.35 -13.84
CA LEU A 708 30.78 0.15 -13.50
C LEU A 708 29.87 0.13 -14.73
N ARG A 709 30.31 0.72 -15.84
CA ARG A 709 29.55 0.77 -17.10
C ARG A 709 29.18 -0.64 -17.60
N ARG A 710 30.11 -1.59 -17.53
CA ARG A 710 29.83 -3.01 -17.88
C ARG A 710 28.75 -3.63 -17.00
N ARG A 711 28.74 -3.34 -15.69
CA ARG A 711 27.70 -3.84 -14.77
C ARG A 711 26.35 -3.19 -15.04
N LEU A 712 26.31 -1.87 -15.23
CA LEU A 712 25.08 -1.14 -15.54
C LEU A 712 24.48 -1.65 -16.85
N ARG A 713 25.30 -1.83 -17.89
CA ARG A 713 24.85 -2.44 -19.16
C ARG A 713 24.22 -3.82 -18.95
N ALA A 714 24.89 -4.70 -18.21
CA ALA A 714 24.39 -6.06 -17.96
C ALA A 714 23.03 -6.05 -17.25
N HIS A 715 22.86 -5.18 -16.26
CA HIS A 715 21.60 -5.06 -15.55
C HIS A 715 20.51 -4.34 -16.35
N GLY A 716 20.85 -3.32 -17.13
CA GLY A 716 19.90 -2.66 -18.01
C GLY A 716 19.36 -3.61 -19.09
N ALA A 717 20.19 -4.53 -19.58
CA ALA A 717 19.78 -5.56 -20.53
C ALA A 717 18.88 -6.60 -19.86
N GLU A 718 19.18 -6.97 -18.61
CA GLU A 718 18.32 -7.85 -17.83
C GLU A 718 16.97 -7.20 -17.50
N LEU A 719 16.94 -5.90 -17.19
CA LEU A 719 15.69 -5.16 -17.03
C LEU A 719 14.89 -5.10 -18.33
N TRP A 720 15.54 -4.80 -19.46
CA TRP A 720 14.87 -4.80 -20.76
C TRP A 720 14.21 -6.15 -21.05
N ARG A 721 14.95 -7.24 -20.84
CA ARG A 721 14.47 -8.61 -21.05
C ARG A 721 13.34 -9.03 -20.10
N SER A 722 13.41 -8.62 -18.83
CA SER A 722 12.50 -9.09 -17.77
C SER A 722 11.30 -8.18 -17.53
N ALA A 723 11.41 -6.89 -17.85
CA ALA A 723 10.38 -5.90 -17.57
C ALA A 723 9.55 -5.51 -18.79
N VAL A 724 10.08 -5.66 -20.01
CA VAL A 724 9.38 -5.29 -21.26
C VAL A 724 8.97 -6.56 -22.01
N PRO A 725 7.68 -6.73 -22.39
CA PRO A 725 7.23 -7.92 -23.11
C PRO A 725 7.93 -8.06 -24.47
N GLU A 726 8.25 -9.29 -24.89
CA GLU A 726 8.98 -9.55 -26.14
C GLU A 726 8.28 -8.95 -27.37
N ALA A 727 6.95 -8.98 -27.41
CA ALA A 727 6.16 -8.34 -28.45
C ALA A 727 6.41 -6.82 -28.51
N VAL A 728 6.42 -6.15 -27.35
CA VAL A 728 6.72 -4.71 -27.26
C VAL A 728 8.18 -4.41 -27.63
N GLN A 729 9.12 -5.30 -27.30
CA GLN A 729 10.52 -5.14 -27.72
C GLN A 729 10.65 -5.18 -29.26
N ARG A 730 9.96 -6.11 -29.93
CA ARG A 730 9.94 -6.17 -31.41
C ARG A 730 9.30 -4.92 -32.01
N GLN A 731 8.13 -4.51 -31.49
CA GLN A 731 7.42 -3.31 -31.93
C GLN A 731 8.29 -2.05 -31.77
N PHE A 732 9.02 -1.94 -30.65
CA PHE A 732 9.97 -0.85 -30.42
C PHE A 732 11.05 -0.82 -31.51
N TRP A 733 11.68 -1.95 -31.82
CA TRP A 733 12.75 -2.01 -32.84
C TRP A 733 12.25 -1.79 -34.27
N GLU A 734 10.99 -2.11 -34.58
CA GLU A 734 10.38 -1.78 -35.87
C GLU A 734 10.25 -0.27 -36.13
N GLU A 735 10.22 0.52 -35.06
CA GLU A 735 9.99 1.96 -35.11
C GLU A 735 11.17 2.80 -34.58
N ALA A 736 12.18 2.18 -33.98
CA ALA A 736 13.28 2.84 -33.28
C ALA A 736 13.94 3.99 -34.06
N ASP A 737 14.11 3.84 -35.38
CA ASP A 737 14.72 4.86 -36.25
C ASP A 737 13.81 6.07 -36.55
N ARG A 738 12.53 5.97 -36.19
CA ARG A 738 11.51 7.01 -36.40
C ARG A 738 11.10 7.71 -35.11
N ILE A 739 11.60 7.25 -33.96
CA ILE A 739 11.28 7.82 -32.65
C ILE A 739 12.03 9.14 -32.51
N ALA A 740 11.29 10.25 -32.56
CA ALA A 740 11.81 11.57 -32.22
C ALA A 740 11.77 11.81 -30.71
N THR A 741 10.70 11.35 -30.04
CA THR A 741 10.52 11.47 -28.59
C THR A 741 9.81 10.23 -28.04
N PHE A 742 10.17 9.81 -26.83
CA PHE A 742 9.62 8.60 -26.20
C PHE A 742 8.92 8.93 -24.89
N THR A 743 7.59 8.87 -24.89
CA THR A 743 6.76 9.20 -23.74
C THR A 743 6.33 7.93 -23.00
N VAL A 744 6.55 7.86 -21.69
CA VAL A 744 6.01 6.78 -20.84
C VAL A 744 4.81 7.27 -20.04
N LEU A 745 3.64 6.70 -20.30
CA LEU A 745 2.36 7.05 -19.66
C LEU A 745 1.89 5.92 -18.73
N GLY A 746 1.79 6.21 -17.43
CA GLY A 746 1.09 5.34 -16.48
C GLY A 746 1.88 4.97 -15.23
N ALA A 747 1.99 3.68 -14.90
CA ALA A 747 2.61 3.21 -13.67
C ALA A 747 4.15 3.36 -13.73
N GLN A 748 4.60 4.58 -13.49
CA GLN A 748 5.97 5.07 -13.75
C GLN A 748 7.05 4.44 -12.86
N ASP A 749 6.68 3.94 -11.68
CA ASP A 749 7.63 3.51 -10.66
C ASP A 749 7.99 2.02 -10.74
N ILE A 750 7.40 1.27 -11.68
CA ILE A 750 7.65 -0.17 -11.84
C ILE A 750 9.03 -0.43 -12.44
N VAL A 751 9.46 0.44 -13.36
CA VAL A 751 10.67 0.26 -14.16
C VAL A 751 11.43 1.57 -14.23
N PRO A 752 12.75 1.61 -13.98
CA PRO A 752 13.56 2.76 -14.29
C PRO A 752 13.81 2.82 -15.80
N TRP A 753 12.89 3.43 -16.54
CA TRP A 753 12.91 3.49 -18.01
C TRP A 753 14.22 4.02 -18.58
N GLU A 754 14.84 4.97 -17.87
CA GLU A 754 16.11 5.60 -18.23
C GLU A 754 17.29 4.62 -18.17
N LEU A 755 17.17 3.55 -17.37
CA LEU A 755 18.18 2.50 -17.17
C LEU A 755 17.97 1.28 -18.06
N LEU A 756 16.93 1.25 -18.90
CA LEU A 756 16.74 0.16 -19.84
C LEU A 756 17.82 0.20 -20.91
N PHE A 757 18.40 -0.97 -21.17
CA PHE A 757 19.41 -1.17 -22.20
C PHE A 757 18.86 -2.14 -23.25
N PRO A 758 18.24 -1.64 -24.35
CA PRO A 758 17.67 -2.51 -25.37
C PRO A 758 18.74 -3.37 -26.02
N LEU A 759 18.63 -4.69 -25.84
CA LEU A 759 19.54 -5.66 -26.42
C LEU A 759 18.73 -6.83 -26.98
N ASN A 760 18.63 -6.90 -28.31
CA ASN A 760 17.93 -7.94 -29.05
C ASN A 760 18.81 -8.47 -30.17
N GLU A 761 18.69 -9.76 -30.48
CA GLU A 761 19.42 -10.38 -31.59
C GLU A 761 19.09 -9.68 -32.92
N GLY A 762 20.11 -9.39 -33.73
CA GLY A 762 19.93 -8.74 -35.04
C GLY A 762 19.84 -7.21 -35.04
N HIS A 763 19.89 -6.55 -33.87
CA HIS A 763 19.86 -5.09 -33.76
C HIS A 763 21.17 -4.52 -33.21
N GLU A 764 21.55 -3.33 -33.69
CA GLU A 764 22.75 -2.63 -33.20
C GLU A 764 22.56 -2.10 -31.77
N GLU A 765 23.61 -2.22 -30.97
CA GLU A 765 23.66 -1.70 -29.61
C GLU A 765 23.76 -0.17 -29.62
N ARG A 766 22.72 0.53 -29.14
CA ARG A 766 22.67 2.01 -29.08
C ARG A 766 22.86 2.61 -27.68
N GLY A 767 23.12 1.79 -26.67
CA GLY A 767 23.27 2.24 -25.29
C GLY A 767 21.98 2.14 -24.47
N PHE A 768 21.94 2.84 -23.32
CA PHE A 768 20.72 3.00 -22.54
C PHE A 768 19.70 3.85 -23.29
N LEU A 769 18.39 3.62 -23.09
CA LEU A 769 17.35 4.39 -23.79
C LEU A 769 17.56 5.91 -23.64
N ALA A 770 17.93 6.38 -22.44
CA ALA A 770 18.08 7.81 -22.16
C ALA A 770 19.35 8.43 -22.76
N GLU A 771 20.26 7.64 -23.34
CA GLU A 771 21.48 8.15 -23.99
C GLU A 771 21.22 8.63 -25.43
N TRP A 772 20.14 8.16 -26.06
CA TRP A 772 19.84 8.45 -27.46
C TRP A 772 18.36 8.77 -27.75
N LEU A 773 17.45 8.54 -26.80
CA LEU A 773 16.04 8.96 -26.92
C LEU A 773 15.69 10.05 -25.90
N PRO A 774 14.90 11.07 -26.31
CA PRO A 774 14.22 11.99 -25.40
C PRO A 774 13.12 11.27 -24.59
N ILE A 775 13.50 10.65 -23.47
CA ILE A 775 12.52 9.98 -22.58
C ILE A 775 11.87 11.00 -21.65
N VAL A 776 10.53 11.03 -21.66
CA VAL A 776 9.72 11.82 -20.72
C VAL A 776 8.59 10.98 -20.15
N ARG A 777 8.25 11.20 -18.88
CA ARG A 777 7.18 10.50 -18.15
C ARG A 777 5.93 11.39 -18.07
N ARG A 778 4.74 10.80 -18.15
CA ARG A 778 3.46 11.51 -17.99
C ARG A 778 2.56 10.86 -16.98
N VAL A 779 2.03 11.66 -16.05
CA VAL A 779 1.15 11.20 -14.97
C VAL A 779 -0.31 11.33 -15.39
N PHE A 780 -1.18 10.42 -14.94
CA PHE A 780 -2.60 10.51 -15.28
C PHE A 780 -3.23 11.79 -14.72
N GLY A 781 -4.00 12.49 -15.55
CA GLY A 781 -4.70 13.72 -15.18
C GLY A 781 -3.87 14.99 -15.34
N GLN A 782 -2.66 14.86 -15.90
CA GLN A 782 -1.79 15.97 -16.27
C GLN A 782 -2.26 16.62 -17.59
N GLU A 783 -2.29 17.95 -17.61
CA GLU A 783 -2.53 18.71 -18.84
C GLU A 783 -1.30 18.74 -19.75
N ARG A 784 -1.53 18.92 -21.05
CA ARG A 784 -0.43 19.07 -22.02
C ARG A 784 0.01 20.53 -22.05
N ALA A 785 0.92 20.91 -21.15
CA ALA A 785 1.60 22.20 -21.23
C ALA A 785 2.51 22.21 -22.47
N THR A 786 2.35 23.19 -23.36
CA THR A 786 3.25 23.45 -24.49
C THR A 786 4.35 24.44 -24.13
N ASP A 787 4.11 25.25 -23.10
CA ASP A 787 4.97 26.32 -22.66
C ASP A 787 5.19 26.19 -21.16
N LEU A 788 6.45 26.31 -20.73
CA LEU A 788 6.85 26.32 -19.33
C LEU A 788 7.14 27.76 -18.92
N SER A 789 6.37 28.34 -17.99
CA SER A 789 6.66 29.70 -17.52
C SER A 789 7.97 29.70 -16.74
N LEU A 790 8.96 30.42 -17.26
CA LEU A 790 10.30 30.60 -16.71
C LEU A 790 10.63 32.10 -16.61
N ASP A 791 9.64 32.89 -16.18
CA ASP A 791 9.75 34.34 -15.97
C ASP A 791 10.49 34.70 -14.67
N GLY A 792 10.61 33.76 -13.74
CA GLY A 792 11.46 33.91 -12.55
C GLY A 792 12.05 32.59 -12.06
N ALA A 793 13.08 32.66 -11.22
CA ALA A 793 13.73 31.51 -10.59
C ALA A 793 13.77 31.68 -9.07
N ALA A 794 13.16 30.74 -8.36
CA ALA A 794 13.20 30.62 -6.91
C ALA A 794 14.00 29.38 -6.55
N PHE A 795 14.97 29.56 -5.64
CA PHE A 795 15.90 28.50 -5.24
C PHE A 795 15.56 28.01 -3.83
N VAL A 796 15.43 26.71 -3.63
CA VAL A 796 15.13 26.10 -2.33
C VAL A 796 16.43 25.52 -1.77
N VAL A 797 16.97 26.18 -0.74
CA VAL A 797 18.26 25.82 -0.11
C VAL A 797 18.12 25.88 1.41
N PRO A 798 17.45 24.89 2.03
CA PRO A 798 17.22 24.87 3.47
C PRO A 798 18.50 24.60 4.28
N PRO A 799 18.46 24.81 5.61
CA PRO A 799 19.59 24.54 6.49
C PRO A 799 20.07 23.09 6.41
N GLY A 800 21.39 22.90 6.28
CA GLY A 800 21.99 21.56 6.14
C GLY A 800 22.02 21.03 4.69
N SER A 801 21.69 21.86 3.70
CA SER A 801 21.98 21.60 2.28
C SER A 801 23.49 21.43 2.02
N PRO A 802 23.90 20.83 0.89
CA PRO A 802 25.31 20.69 0.52
C PRO A 802 26.09 22.01 0.61
N ALA A 803 27.37 21.93 0.98
CA ALA A 803 28.23 23.11 1.14
C ALA A 803 28.36 23.94 -0.14
N ASP A 804 28.23 23.30 -1.31
CA ASP A 804 28.29 23.90 -2.64
C ASP A 804 26.92 24.29 -3.21
N ALA A 805 25.82 24.12 -2.47
CA ALA A 805 24.48 24.46 -2.95
C ALA A 805 24.33 25.95 -3.32
N LEU A 806 24.92 26.85 -2.53
CA LEU A 806 24.90 28.29 -2.85
C LEU A 806 25.81 28.65 -4.04
N ASP A 807 26.89 27.90 -4.25
CA ASP A 807 27.75 28.07 -5.43
C ASP A 807 27.01 27.62 -6.70
N GLU A 808 26.22 26.55 -6.62
CA GLU A 808 25.32 26.14 -7.70
C GLU A 808 24.27 27.20 -8.00
N VAL A 809 23.57 27.73 -6.98
CA VAL A 809 22.61 28.82 -7.18
C VAL A 809 23.28 30.01 -7.87
N LYS A 810 24.51 30.35 -7.48
CA LYS A 810 25.27 31.43 -8.11
C LYS A 810 25.63 31.13 -9.56
N ALA A 811 26.06 29.91 -9.87
CA ALA A 811 26.39 29.48 -11.23
C ALA A 811 25.16 29.54 -12.14
N LEU A 812 24.04 28.95 -11.71
CA LEU A 812 22.78 28.92 -12.46
C LEU A 812 22.22 30.33 -12.71
N ARG A 813 22.26 31.20 -11.69
CA ARG A 813 21.89 32.63 -11.84
C ARG A 813 22.71 33.34 -12.92
N ALA A 814 24.01 33.04 -13.01
CA ALA A 814 24.86 33.64 -14.03
C ALA A 814 24.50 33.13 -15.44
N GLY A 815 24.08 31.86 -15.56
CA GLY A 815 23.65 31.23 -16.82
C GLY A 815 22.31 31.74 -17.37
N PHE A 816 21.36 32.12 -16.51
CA PHE A 816 20.02 32.56 -16.95
C PHE A 816 19.97 33.95 -17.60
N GLY A 817 21.02 34.77 -17.47
CA GLY A 817 21.05 36.13 -18.03
C GLY A 817 19.99 37.05 -17.43
N THR A 818 19.46 37.99 -18.23
CA THR A 818 18.46 38.99 -17.80
C THR A 818 17.00 38.55 -17.99
N ASP A 819 16.77 37.39 -18.61
CA ASP A 819 15.44 36.97 -19.07
C ASP A 819 14.62 36.27 -17.98
N VAL A 820 15.27 35.83 -16.91
CA VAL A 820 14.67 35.14 -15.75
C VAL A 820 14.89 35.99 -14.49
N VAL A 821 13.81 36.43 -13.85
CA VAL A 821 13.87 37.24 -12.63
C VAL A 821 14.29 36.38 -11.43
N ASP A 822 15.35 36.76 -10.71
CA ASP A 822 15.72 36.11 -9.45
C ASP A 822 14.68 36.39 -8.37
N ARG A 823 14.02 35.34 -7.89
CA ARG A 823 13.01 35.38 -6.81
C ARG A 823 13.61 35.04 -5.44
N GLY A 824 14.93 34.87 -5.37
CA GLY A 824 15.65 34.67 -4.12
C GLY A 824 15.78 33.21 -3.70
N VAL A 825 16.27 33.02 -2.47
CA VAL A 825 16.50 31.73 -1.84
C VAL A 825 15.49 31.51 -0.72
N PHE A 826 14.84 30.36 -0.71
CA PHE A 826 13.86 29.93 0.27
C PHE A 826 14.49 28.88 1.19
N THR A 827 14.44 29.16 2.49
CA THR A 827 14.91 28.27 3.57
C THR A 827 13.76 27.67 4.38
N ASP A 828 12.62 28.37 4.40
CA ASP A 828 11.43 28.07 5.20
C ASP A 828 10.37 27.38 4.33
N GLY A 829 9.79 26.31 4.84
CA GLY A 829 8.77 25.50 4.18
C GLY A 829 7.45 26.24 4.06
N GLU A 830 7.04 27.01 5.07
CA GLU A 830 5.81 27.79 5.08
C GLU A 830 5.79 28.80 3.91
N ALA A 831 6.88 29.55 3.72
CA ALA A 831 7.01 30.51 2.62
C ALA A 831 7.01 29.83 1.23
N LEU A 832 7.58 28.62 1.13
CA LEU A 832 7.56 27.83 -0.11
C LEU A 832 6.15 27.30 -0.42
N VAL A 833 5.44 26.78 0.58
CA VAL A 833 4.05 26.32 0.44
C VAL A 833 3.16 27.49 0.02
N GLU A 834 3.30 28.65 0.68
CA GLU A 834 2.57 29.85 0.34
C GLU A 834 2.82 30.27 -1.12
N LEU A 835 4.09 30.26 -1.57
CA LEU A 835 4.45 30.56 -2.96
C LEU A 835 3.76 29.61 -3.96
N ILE A 836 3.72 28.31 -3.64
CA ILE A 836 3.10 27.29 -4.49
C ILE A 836 1.57 27.43 -4.52
N GLU A 837 0.94 27.64 -3.37
CA GLU A 837 -0.52 27.76 -3.24
C GLU A 837 -1.06 29.01 -3.95
N HIS A 838 -0.28 30.09 -4.00
CA HIS A 838 -0.58 31.31 -4.74
C HIS A 838 -0.34 31.20 -6.26
N GLY A 839 0.12 30.06 -6.75
CA GLY A 839 0.29 29.80 -8.17
C GLY A 839 1.56 30.39 -8.75
N TYR A 840 2.72 30.00 -8.21
CA TYR A 840 4.02 30.43 -8.70
C TYR A 840 4.21 30.25 -10.22
N SER A 841 4.65 31.33 -10.88
CA SER A 841 5.13 31.34 -12.27
C SER A 841 6.65 31.35 -12.27
N GLY A 842 7.28 30.33 -12.88
CA GLY A 842 8.74 30.27 -13.00
C GLY A 842 9.37 28.90 -12.77
N LEU A 843 10.67 28.93 -12.51
CA LEU A 843 11.50 27.82 -12.06
C LEU A 843 11.50 27.72 -10.53
N LEU A 844 11.19 26.53 -10.00
CA LEU A 844 11.47 26.12 -8.62
C LEU A 844 12.65 25.15 -8.61
N HIS A 845 13.84 25.62 -8.23
CA HIS A 845 15.05 24.80 -8.22
C HIS A 845 15.44 24.41 -6.78
N PHE A 846 15.40 23.12 -6.46
CA PHE A 846 15.82 22.59 -5.16
C PHE A 846 17.28 22.17 -5.21
N ALA A 847 18.13 22.80 -4.39
CA ALA A 847 19.53 22.42 -4.20
C ALA A 847 19.76 22.02 -2.74
N CYS A 848 19.28 20.83 -2.37
CA CYS A 848 19.18 20.44 -0.96
C CYS A 848 19.39 18.94 -0.72
N HIS A 849 19.18 18.50 0.52
CA HIS A 849 19.09 17.07 0.87
C HIS A 849 17.63 16.65 1.06
N ASN A 850 17.34 15.42 0.63
CA ASN A 850 16.06 14.76 0.76
C ASN A 850 16.25 13.54 1.67
N SER A 851 15.47 13.48 2.74
CA SER A 851 15.52 12.41 3.73
C SER A 851 14.33 11.49 3.54
N PHE A 852 14.58 10.18 3.66
CA PHE A 852 13.54 9.16 3.52
C PHE A 852 13.30 8.52 4.88
N GLY A 853 12.06 8.56 5.35
CA GLY A 853 11.63 7.93 6.60
C GLY A 853 10.52 6.91 6.36
N PRO A 854 10.05 6.24 7.43
CA PRO A 854 8.87 5.37 7.37
C PRO A 854 7.60 6.08 6.86
N THR A 855 7.58 7.42 6.91
CA THR A 855 6.50 8.30 6.48
C THR A 855 6.61 8.81 5.05
N GLY A 856 7.73 8.55 4.34
CA GLY A 856 7.96 8.99 2.97
C GLY A 856 9.18 9.89 2.78
N SER A 857 9.22 10.60 1.64
CA SER A 857 10.25 11.56 1.27
C SER A 857 10.00 12.91 1.94
N THR A 858 11.03 13.54 2.49
CA THR A 858 10.92 14.77 3.29
C THR A 858 12.11 15.69 3.01
N VAL A 859 11.87 16.98 2.78
CA VAL A 859 12.92 18.01 2.74
C VAL A 859 12.93 18.72 4.09
N LYS A 860 14.07 18.71 4.78
CA LYS A 860 14.19 19.38 6.08
C LYS A 860 14.39 20.88 5.89
N MET A 861 13.34 21.67 6.09
CA MET A 861 13.32 23.12 6.02
C MET A 861 13.74 23.75 7.36
N ALA A 862 13.90 25.07 7.41
CA ALA A 862 14.29 25.81 8.62
C ALA A 862 13.23 25.77 9.73
N ASP A 863 11.95 25.71 9.34
CA ASP A 863 10.74 25.76 10.15
C ASP A 863 10.06 24.40 10.35
N GLY A 864 10.49 23.36 9.64
CA GLY A 864 9.88 22.04 9.72
C GLY A 864 10.28 21.08 8.62
N ALA A 865 9.59 19.94 8.53
CA ALA A 865 9.66 19.07 7.37
C ALA A 865 8.71 19.61 6.29
N PHE A 866 9.17 19.62 5.04
CA PHE A 866 8.34 19.81 3.86
C PHE A 866 8.17 18.46 3.18
N ASP A 867 6.93 17.99 3.13
CA ASP A 867 6.52 16.65 2.73
C ASP A 867 5.54 16.72 1.54
N PRO A 868 5.42 15.65 0.73
CA PRO A 868 4.49 15.60 -0.39
C PRO A 868 3.02 15.87 -0.01
N ILE A 869 2.63 15.66 1.26
CA ILE A 869 1.29 15.96 1.77
C ILE A 869 1.01 17.46 1.87
N ASP A 870 2.05 18.30 2.01
CA ASP A 870 1.91 19.76 2.09
C ASP A 870 1.42 20.37 0.77
N LEU A 871 1.53 19.62 -0.34
CA LEU A 871 0.97 19.98 -1.64
C LEU A 871 -0.53 19.68 -1.77
N ALA A 872 -1.19 19.09 -0.76
CA ALA A 872 -2.58 18.65 -0.86
C ALA A 872 -3.54 19.78 -1.24
N ALA A 873 -3.36 20.98 -0.66
CA ALA A 873 -4.18 22.14 -0.99
C ALA A 873 -3.91 22.64 -2.42
N ALA A 874 -2.64 22.77 -2.82
CA ALA A 874 -2.26 23.14 -4.19
C ALA A 874 -2.78 22.14 -5.24
N ILE A 875 -2.87 20.84 -4.91
CA ILE A 875 -3.48 19.81 -5.75
C ILE A 875 -4.99 20.01 -5.88
N GLN A 876 -5.68 20.27 -4.76
CA GLN A 876 -7.12 20.48 -4.75
C GLN A 876 -7.51 21.73 -5.55
N LEU A 877 -6.71 22.80 -5.47
CA LEU A 877 -6.94 24.07 -6.16
C LEU A 877 -6.32 24.12 -7.57
N ARG A 878 -5.44 23.17 -7.91
CA ARG A 878 -4.58 23.21 -9.10
C ARG A 878 -3.83 24.53 -9.23
N SER A 879 -3.27 25.02 -8.12
CA SER A 879 -2.70 26.38 -8.03
C SER A 879 -1.62 26.68 -9.07
N LEU A 880 -0.83 25.69 -9.49
CA LEU A 880 0.26 25.87 -10.46
C LEU A 880 -0.21 25.84 -11.93
N ARG A 881 -1.43 25.36 -12.18
CA ARG A 881 -1.99 25.16 -13.53
C ARG A 881 -1.98 26.44 -14.39
N PRO A 882 -2.26 27.64 -13.89
CA PRO A 882 -2.31 28.85 -14.74
C PRO A 882 -0.97 29.21 -15.39
N HIS A 883 0.15 28.76 -14.81
CA HIS A 883 1.48 29.19 -15.21
C HIS A 883 2.42 28.04 -15.62
N HIS A 884 2.02 26.78 -15.43
CA HIS A 884 2.81 25.61 -15.85
C HIS A 884 4.32 25.71 -15.49
N PRO A 885 4.67 25.96 -14.21
CA PRO A 885 6.07 26.14 -13.82
C PRO A 885 6.90 24.87 -14.02
N LEU A 886 8.21 25.05 -14.06
CA LEU A 886 9.20 23.97 -14.02
C LEU A 886 9.66 23.75 -12.58
N VAL A 887 9.55 22.52 -12.10
CA VAL A 887 10.13 22.09 -10.82
C VAL A 887 11.38 21.26 -11.08
N PHE A 888 12.53 21.74 -10.66
CA PHE A 888 13.80 21.02 -10.75
C PHE A 888 14.26 20.58 -9.36
N PHE A 889 14.07 19.31 -9.08
CA PHE A 889 14.21 18.72 -7.75
C PHE A 889 15.56 18.01 -7.58
N ASN A 890 16.63 18.79 -7.43
CA ASN A 890 17.99 18.28 -7.26
C ASN A 890 18.33 18.05 -5.78
N ALA A 891 17.46 17.28 -5.10
CA ALA A 891 17.47 17.14 -3.65
C ALA A 891 18.13 15.84 -3.12
N CYS A 892 18.56 14.92 -3.98
CA CYS A 892 19.01 13.58 -3.52
C CYS A 892 20.51 13.52 -3.17
N ARG A 893 21.19 14.61 -2.84
CA ARG A 893 22.68 14.69 -2.84
C ARG A 893 23.42 14.04 -1.66
N SER A 894 22.76 13.21 -0.83
CA SER A 894 23.35 12.60 0.37
C SER A 894 23.65 11.10 0.19
N ALA A 895 24.86 10.68 0.55
CA ALA A 895 25.21 9.25 0.67
C ALA A 895 24.64 8.67 1.99
N GLY A 896 23.45 8.07 1.92
CA GLY A 896 22.82 7.34 3.03
C GLY A 896 22.00 6.16 2.52
N GLU A 897 22.21 4.96 3.08
CA GLU A 897 21.48 3.72 2.73
C GLU A 897 19.99 3.83 3.11
N ILE A 898 19.08 3.97 2.14
CA ILE A 898 17.62 3.73 2.31
C ILE A 898 17.02 3.16 1.00
N ASP A 899 16.01 2.28 1.10
CA ASP A 899 15.30 1.63 -0.02
C ASP A 899 14.44 2.63 -0.81
N TRP A 900 14.86 2.92 -2.05
CA TRP A 900 14.23 3.89 -2.96
C TRP A 900 13.04 3.33 -3.77
N PHE A 901 12.98 2.02 -3.97
CA PHE A 901 12.18 1.45 -5.04
C PHE A 901 10.80 0.98 -4.55
N GLY A 902 9.90 1.97 -4.37
CA GLY A 902 8.45 1.76 -4.37
C GLY A 902 7.70 2.04 -3.06
N SER A 903 8.15 3.01 -2.27
CA SER A 903 7.33 3.64 -1.21
C SER A 903 6.59 4.85 -1.82
N SER A 904 5.38 4.58 -2.26
CA SER A 904 4.38 5.50 -2.79
C SER A 904 4.31 6.83 -2.03
N LEU A 905 4.97 7.89 -2.54
CA LEU A 905 4.69 9.34 -2.39
C LEU A 905 5.83 10.15 -3.05
N GLY A 906 5.93 10.07 -4.38
CA GLY A 906 6.94 10.81 -5.16
C GLY A 906 6.56 12.27 -5.35
N TRP A 907 7.52 13.19 -5.18
CA TRP A 907 7.37 14.62 -5.45
C TRP A 907 6.79 14.91 -6.85
N ALA A 908 7.23 14.15 -7.86
CA ALA A 908 6.78 14.30 -9.24
C ALA A 908 5.25 14.21 -9.40
N PRO A 909 4.56 13.09 -9.07
CA PRO A 909 3.09 13.03 -9.12
C PRO A 909 2.36 14.17 -8.42
N GLN A 910 2.86 14.67 -7.28
CA GLN A 910 2.19 15.72 -6.51
C GLN A 910 2.31 17.09 -7.20
N PHE A 911 3.52 17.49 -7.62
CA PHE A 911 3.71 18.74 -8.36
C PHE A 911 2.96 18.72 -9.70
N MET A 912 2.99 17.60 -10.42
CA MET A 912 2.26 17.47 -11.69
C MET A 912 0.73 17.54 -11.48
N ARG A 913 0.20 17.00 -10.37
CA ARG A 913 -1.23 17.12 -10.01
C ARG A 913 -1.62 18.53 -9.54
N ALA A 914 -0.70 19.25 -8.90
CA ALA A 914 -0.86 20.67 -8.55
C ALA A 914 -0.87 21.59 -9.78
N GLY A 915 -0.42 21.11 -10.94
CA GLY A 915 -0.48 21.82 -12.22
C GLY A 915 0.87 22.29 -12.77
N ALA A 916 2.00 21.80 -12.23
CA ALA A 916 3.32 22.06 -12.80
C ALA A 916 3.38 21.62 -14.28
N GLY A 917 4.06 22.40 -15.12
CA GLY A 917 4.25 22.09 -16.54
C GLY A 917 5.25 20.96 -16.76
N ALA A 918 6.29 20.94 -15.93
CA ALA A 918 7.31 19.91 -15.92
C ALA A 918 7.91 19.70 -14.53
N PHE A 919 8.41 18.48 -14.29
CA PHE A 919 9.18 18.12 -13.11
C PHE A 919 10.43 17.34 -13.53
N VAL A 920 11.59 17.70 -13.01
CA VAL A 920 12.87 17.01 -13.22
C VAL A 920 13.43 16.62 -11.87
N GLY A 921 13.77 15.35 -11.64
CA GLY A 921 14.34 14.93 -10.37
C GLY A 921 15.21 13.68 -10.48
N THR A 922 16.05 13.45 -9.49
CA THR A 922 17.01 12.32 -9.48
C THR A 922 16.44 11.07 -8.80
N LEU A 923 16.58 9.92 -9.44
CA LEU A 923 16.16 8.59 -8.99
C LEU A 923 17.04 8.00 -7.88
N TRP A 924 18.29 8.48 -7.72
CA TRP A 924 19.23 8.07 -6.67
C TRP A 924 20.18 9.22 -6.30
N PRO A 925 20.99 9.08 -5.25
CA PRO A 925 21.96 10.09 -4.88
C PRO A 925 23.06 10.35 -5.90
N VAL A 926 23.26 11.62 -6.24
CA VAL A 926 24.24 12.09 -7.23
C VAL A 926 25.29 12.99 -6.60
N ARG A 927 26.46 13.07 -7.24
CA ARG A 927 27.55 13.98 -6.83
C ARG A 927 27.16 15.43 -7.16
N SER A 928 27.33 16.34 -6.20
CA SER A 928 26.97 17.76 -6.41
C SER A 928 27.56 18.37 -7.68
N SER A 929 28.84 18.12 -7.98
CA SER A 929 29.50 18.66 -9.17
C SER A 929 28.86 18.18 -10.48
N SER A 930 28.50 16.90 -10.57
CA SER A 930 27.88 16.31 -11.76
C SER A 930 26.41 16.70 -11.87
N ALA A 931 25.75 16.89 -10.74
CA ALA A 931 24.39 17.39 -10.68
C ALA A 931 24.30 18.85 -11.16
N LEU A 932 25.27 19.70 -10.79
CA LEU A 932 25.41 21.06 -11.31
C LEU A 932 25.68 21.05 -12.82
N LEU A 933 26.62 20.23 -13.31
CA LEU A 933 26.90 20.12 -14.75
C LEU A 933 25.66 19.71 -15.56
N PHE A 934 24.87 18.76 -15.04
CA PHE A 934 23.62 18.38 -15.67
C PHE A 934 22.60 19.52 -15.66
N ALA A 935 22.40 20.19 -14.52
CA ALA A 935 21.46 21.30 -14.41
C ALA A 935 21.83 22.46 -15.34
N ASP A 936 23.12 22.82 -15.37
CA ASP A 936 23.66 23.88 -16.24
C ASP A 936 23.42 23.55 -17.72
N ALA A 937 23.83 22.35 -18.18
CA ALA A 937 23.58 21.90 -19.55
C ALA A 937 22.07 21.84 -19.88
N PHE A 938 21.25 21.37 -18.95
CA PHE A 938 19.79 21.30 -19.13
C PHE A 938 19.16 22.68 -19.31
N TYR A 939 19.55 23.66 -18.48
CA TYR A 939 19.00 25.00 -18.59
C TYR A 939 19.58 25.78 -19.78
N GLN A 940 20.84 25.56 -20.14
CA GLN A 940 21.42 26.09 -21.36
C GLN A 940 20.56 25.65 -22.56
N GLU A 941 20.29 24.36 -22.69
CA GLU A 941 19.48 23.83 -23.80
C GLU A 941 18.02 24.30 -23.75
N LEU A 942 17.37 24.24 -22.58
CA LEU A 942 15.94 24.57 -22.44
C LEU A 942 15.64 26.07 -22.52
N ILE A 943 16.44 26.90 -21.84
CA ILE A 943 16.17 28.33 -21.64
C ILE A 943 16.92 29.17 -22.68
N VAL A 944 18.20 28.88 -22.93
CA VAL A 944 19.05 29.70 -23.81
C VAL A 944 18.89 29.26 -25.26
N ASP A 945 19.08 27.97 -25.55
CA ASP A 945 18.99 27.42 -26.90
C ASP A 945 17.54 27.06 -27.31
N ARG A 946 16.59 27.24 -26.38
CA ARG A 946 15.14 27.07 -26.57
C ARG A 946 14.74 25.70 -27.12
N GLN A 947 15.51 24.68 -26.77
CA GLN A 947 15.20 23.31 -27.14
C GLN A 947 13.97 22.82 -26.36
N PRO A 948 13.14 21.95 -26.97
CA PRO A 948 12.05 21.29 -26.26
C PRO A 948 12.56 20.49 -25.05
N LEU A 949 11.73 20.35 -24.02
CA LEU A 949 12.02 19.66 -22.76
C LEU A 949 12.71 18.30 -22.96
N GLY A 950 12.21 17.50 -23.90
CA GLY A 950 12.78 16.20 -24.22
C GLY A 950 14.21 16.30 -24.78
N ALA A 951 14.42 17.21 -25.74
CA ALA A 951 15.72 17.43 -26.36
C ALA A 951 16.74 18.01 -25.37
N ALA A 952 16.33 18.99 -24.56
CA ALA A 952 17.17 19.56 -23.51
C ALA A 952 17.59 18.50 -22.47
N SER A 953 16.68 17.60 -22.10
CA SER A 953 17.00 16.46 -21.23
C SER A 953 18.01 15.52 -21.87
N LEU A 954 17.86 15.18 -23.16
CA LEU A 954 18.81 14.29 -23.86
C LEU A 954 20.21 14.92 -23.97
N ALA A 955 20.28 16.18 -24.39
CA ALA A 955 21.53 16.92 -24.54
C ALA A 955 22.28 17.04 -23.20
N ALA A 956 21.56 17.35 -22.11
CA ALA A 956 22.12 17.39 -20.76
C ALA A 956 22.74 16.05 -20.32
N ARG A 957 22.13 14.91 -20.68
CA ARG A 957 22.71 13.59 -20.40
C ARG A 957 23.99 13.36 -21.19
N GLN A 958 23.96 13.67 -22.49
CA GLN A 958 25.10 13.50 -23.39
C GLN A 958 26.30 14.36 -22.94
N ALA A 959 26.06 15.57 -22.43
CA ALA A 959 27.08 16.46 -21.91
C ALA A 959 27.86 15.89 -20.71
N ILE A 960 27.29 14.94 -19.96
CA ILE A 960 27.89 14.39 -18.72
C ILE A 960 28.11 12.86 -18.74
N THR A 961 27.94 12.19 -19.90
CA THR A 961 28.01 10.72 -20.03
C THR A 961 29.44 10.14 -19.85
N ASP A 962 30.49 10.94 -20.02
CA ASP A 962 31.89 10.48 -20.04
C ASP A 962 32.68 10.79 -18.74
N GLN A 963 32.00 11.10 -17.64
CA GLN A 963 32.66 11.36 -16.35
C GLN A 963 33.06 10.02 -15.70
N GLU A 964 34.37 9.73 -15.61
CA GLU A 964 34.93 8.45 -15.17
C GLU A 964 34.27 7.88 -13.90
N GLY A 965 33.33 6.94 -14.10
CA GLY A 965 32.69 6.17 -13.02
C GLY A 965 31.53 6.84 -12.28
N ASP A 966 31.02 7.99 -12.75
CA ASP A 966 29.89 8.70 -12.13
C ASP A 966 28.60 8.57 -12.96
N PRO A 967 27.63 7.71 -12.57
CA PRO A 967 26.44 7.41 -13.37
C PRO A 967 25.35 8.50 -13.35
N THR A 968 25.67 9.75 -12.97
CA THR A 968 24.69 10.84 -12.79
C THR A 968 23.82 11.11 -14.04
N TRP A 969 24.33 10.89 -15.26
CA TRP A 969 23.56 11.10 -16.51
C TRP A 969 22.33 10.19 -16.63
N LEU A 970 22.32 9.04 -15.96
CA LEU A 970 21.18 8.13 -15.93
C LEU A 970 20.21 8.45 -14.78
N ALA A 971 20.59 9.31 -13.84
CA ALA A 971 19.87 9.51 -12.59
C ALA A 971 18.57 10.32 -12.75
N TYR A 972 18.49 11.19 -13.74
CA TYR A 972 17.35 12.10 -13.87
C TYR A 972 16.14 11.41 -14.49
N ALA A 973 14.97 11.62 -13.90
CA ALA A 973 13.67 11.31 -14.48
C ALA A 973 12.96 12.65 -14.79
N VAL A 974 12.43 12.76 -16.01
CA VAL A 974 11.81 13.99 -16.52
C VAL A 974 10.33 13.73 -16.75
N TYR A 975 9.49 14.61 -16.24
CA TYR A 975 8.04 14.57 -16.33
C TYR A 975 7.54 15.82 -17.04
N GLY A 976 6.61 15.68 -17.98
CA GLY A 976 6.13 16.82 -18.76
C GLY A 976 5.64 16.44 -20.14
N ASN A 977 5.52 17.44 -21.01
CA ASN A 977 5.34 17.25 -22.44
C ASN A 977 6.73 17.36 -23.10
N PRO A 978 7.21 16.35 -23.86
CA PRO A 978 8.53 16.40 -24.47
C PRO A 978 8.72 17.57 -25.44
N ALA A 979 7.63 18.04 -26.05
CA ALA A 979 7.60 19.19 -26.95
C ALA A 979 7.48 20.55 -26.23
N ALA A 980 7.39 20.56 -24.90
CA ALA A 980 7.24 21.82 -24.16
C ALA A 980 8.51 22.67 -24.28
N VAL A 981 8.35 23.96 -24.53
CA VAL A 981 9.46 24.93 -24.61
C VAL A 981 9.41 25.91 -23.44
N ALA A 982 10.54 26.51 -23.10
CA ALA A 982 10.59 27.62 -22.15
C ALA A 982 9.80 28.83 -22.68
N ALA A 983 9.08 29.53 -21.80
CA ALA A 983 8.51 30.86 -22.06
C ALA A 983 9.07 31.85 -21.03
N THR A 984 9.88 32.83 -21.47
CA THR A 984 10.55 33.80 -20.60
C THR A 984 9.93 35.20 -20.70
N SER A 985 10.31 36.10 -19.81
CA SER A 985 9.71 37.44 -19.65
C SER A 985 9.75 38.33 -20.92
N TYR A 986 10.62 38.03 -21.88
CA TYR A 986 10.71 38.74 -23.17
C TYR A 986 9.49 38.47 -24.09
N GLU A 987 8.88 37.28 -23.98
CA GLU A 987 7.78 36.86 -24.85
C GLU A 987 6.41 37.29 -24.34
N ASN A 988 6.20 37.35 -23.02
CA ASN A 988 4.95 37.86 -22.44
C ASN A 988 4.66 39.33 -22.79
N ARG A 989 5.66 40.10 -23.24
CA ARG A 989 5.47 41.45 -23.80
C ARG A 989 5.05 41.48 -25.27
N SER A 990 5.40 40.45 -26.04
CA SER A 990 5.12 40.39 -27.49
C SER A 990 3.73 39.84 -27.80
N SER A 991 3.11 39.13 -26.85
CA SER A 991 1.74 38.57 -26.95
C SER A 991 0.63 39.52 -26.45
N ILE A 992 0.98 40.74 -26.03
CA ILE A 992 0.05 41.78 -25.51
C ILE A 992 -0.16 42.93 -26.53
N THR A 993 0.42 42.84 -27.73
CA THR A 993 0.19 43.73 -28.87
C THR A 993 -0.38 42.96 -30.03
#